data_AF-A0A4Q0ZLQ1-F1
#
_entry.id   AF-A0A4Q0ZLQ1-F1
#
_cell.length_a   1.000
_cell.length_b   1.000
_cell.length_c   1.000
_cell.angle_alpha   90.00
_cell.angle_beta   90.00
_cell.angle_gamma   90.00
#
_symmetry.space_group_name_H-M   'P 1'
#
loop_
_entity.id
_entity.type
_entity.pdbx_description
1 polymer ?
#
loop_
_entity_poly.entity_id
_entity_poly.type
_entity_poly.pdbx_seq_one_letter_code
_entity_poly.pdbx_strand_id
1 'polypeptide(L)'
;MLVILPLIFTACGGGGGGGGGGDSSASYSSITGKVIDPAIVGARVSFICNEKTYYSSKTDKEGSFIIKGVSSNINLSKCKFTTTGGDDGDDFTGLTLTSAYSLFNKKNGILITPFTTMITNHSDFDTNPTFAKEEVSKFLNIDSSKLLQNPMEDIKTAKLGKILTKVALTKKDNGSNRGYLNLKNDNSITQDNVDDYINIDLIPSLNQDKQDFIDIIDDINNVSNAEDISKLVVIKAVEKYLKDIYNQDTYSSRIENNLILLAQKIADANKLENKYNSVNKNQIRKALVDIELTPSFSDDKGEVLDSALSSKLSSPSFESDINWNKIDIKNIQGIIFINSKTYQMKVGNNNDARRYYYAHSDISNLGKALSLIEDTLLDSVNDPINTQLGIGLAKYGFFDESISYLEDNLYQAKEIQEGFYELAKTLIDLKQDDKAAIALSKAFNTLKLSLVNSLSSTNTTLMANINRYMAELGYENDNGNITGFSTMLDYLDEIKSKFNSKSSDFQKITSLIDNIAVNTYFYNNNLDLAKKIFQRNIKYIDEMPMDKFSVVYYLYRIAIEGQGLGLDTSKAVNIAKSSAFASRLEPSGTYGYYAVAYDGLAGNLEAAMAGYNALSSSRKDDALKNGLAAGLFLNGKKDELFQYYDSAYPNNKKDYLIKEATYQKSNAIMTAAMMIHILGGDNELEDFLDRLHALSKTWTKYSDADDKNIYASWGSSETSKYGYLSMAQMYKELGKDTKAKQLITESIQKVKLFTDSEQKIEGLINIINAIKDLGYEDSFSINDILTEISNEALVSSFEDISKIINAANILSSNEQKENALKLIQKAHSLVEPLNSGNLDDITTRVESLVGNYKSNSNNFEVSIANGYFQLGEKNKAEDIIKEALASLNTLEETVDYYKLVINLVSAYGHINDVVSAKKYISKILTTKEKVSAYVEASEALINYDAFLYNDIASVDSDGDGRPDFFNFGTTEEQINNSTLELDDDIDGDGILDTVDTLPYDGV
;
A
#
# COMPACT_ATOMS: atom_id res chain seq x y z
N MET A 1 2.72 -11.47 47.47
CA MET A 1 4.04 -10.80 47.53
C MET A 1 3.88 -9.49 46.79
N LEU A 2 3.60 -8.41 47.53
CA LEU A 2 3.29 -7.08 46.98
C LEU A 2 4.60 -6.43 46.52
N VAL A 3 4.73 -6.10 45.23
CA VAL A 3 5.78 -5.23 44.71
C VAL A 3 5.12 -3.92 44.29
N ILE A 4 5.40 -2.88 45.06
CA ILE A 4 5.00 -1.49 44.77
C ILE A 4 6.11 -0.88 43.92
N LEU A 5 5.80 -0.49 42.69
CA LEU A 5 6.68 0.30 41.81
C LEU A 5 6.42 1.80 42.05
N PRO A 6 7.43 2.63 42.39
CA PRO A 6 7.27 4.07 42.42
C PRO A 6 7.57 4.69 41.05
N LEU A 7 6.62 5.48 40.53
CA LEU A 7 6.83 6.40 39.40
C LEU A 7 7.78 7.53 39.82
N ILE A 8 8.92 7.63 39.15
CA ILE A 8 9.88 8.73 39.28
C ILE A 8 9.60 9.72 38.16
N PHE A 9 9.13 10.93 38.50
CA PHE A 9 9.19 12.09 37.60
C PHE A 9 10.58 12.72 37.69
N THR A 10 11.28 12.82 36.57
CA THR A 10 12.53 13.55 36.42
C THR A 10 12.25 15.05 36.39
N ALA A 11 12.74 15.76 37.41
CA ALA A 11 12.84 17.21 37.43
C ALA A 11 14.14 17.62 36.72
N CYS A 12 14.04 18.32 35.59
CA CYS A 12 15.16 19.04 35.00
C CYS A 12 15.26 20.43 35.64
N GLY A 13 16.44 20.75 36.18
CA GLY A 13 16.72 22.02 36.83
C GLY A 13 17.44 23.02 35.92
N GLY A 14 17.07 24.30 36.07
CA GLY A 14 18.02 25.36 36.40
C GLY A 14 18.64 26.22 35.29
N GLY A 15 18.24 27.50 35.27
CA GLY A 15 19.00 28.67 34.77
C GLY A 15 18.14 29.61 33.93
N GLY A 16 17.98 30.92 34.14
CA GLY A 16 18.49 31.87 35.13
C GLY A 16 18.43 33.30 34.55
N GLY A 17 17.63 34.20 35.14
CA GLY A 17 17.63 35.67 34.99
C GLY A 17 17.09 36.24 33.65
N GLY A 18 16.35 37.34 33.56
CA GLY A 18 15.86 38.36 34.48
C GLY A 18 15.33 39.54 33.64
N GLY A 19 14.19 40.14 34.01
CA GLY A 19 13.64 41.30 33.32
C GLY A 19 12.15 41.51 33.63
N GLY A 20 11.85 42.39 34.57
CA GLY A 20 10.49 42.64 35.06
C GLY A 20 9.62 43.38 34.04
N GLY A 21 8.49 42.75 33.71
CA GLY A 21 7.25 43.39 33.28
C GLY A 21 6.14 42.81 34.14
N GLY A 22 5.46 43.65 34.91
CA GLY A 22 4.37 43.23 35.78
C GLY A 22 3.11 42.90 34.99
N ASP A 23 3.11 41.75 34.31
CA ASP A 23 1.87 41.15 33.80
C ASP A 23 1.28 40.27 34.89
N SER A 24 0.06 40.62 35.30
CA SER A 24 -0.77 39.80 36.17
C SER A 24 -0.98 38.43 35.51
N SER A 25 -0.16 37.43 35.87
CA SER A 25 -0.26 36.06 35.37
C SER A 25 -1.68 35.55 35.62
N ALA A 26 -2.47 35.46 34.56
CA ALA A 26 -3.84 34.96 34.65
C ALA A 26 -3.81 33.56 35.24
N SER A 27 -4.50 33.35 36.36
CA SER A 27 -4.57 32.03 36.99
C SER A 27 -5.49 31.14 36.15
N TYR A 28 -4.92 30.19 35.42
CA TYR A 28 -5.68 29.16 34.71
C TYR A 28 -5.94 27.97 35.62
N SER A 29 -7.09 27.32 35.46
CA SER A 29 -7.44 26.09 36.16
C SER A 29 -7.88 25.01 35.19
N SER A 30 -7.62 23.76 35.56
CA SER A 30 -8.16 22.60 34.85
C SER A 30 -9.50 22.19 35.43
N ILE A 31 -10.41 21.74 34.57
CA ILE A 31 -11.66 21.08 34.94
C ILE A 31 -11.59 19.62 34.50
N THR A 32 -11.97 18.71 35.39
CA THR A 32 -11.95 17.26 35.10
C THR A 32 -13.31 16.63 35.38
N GLY A 33 -13.64 15.62 34.60
CA GLY A 33 -14.90 14.90 34.73
C GLY A 33 -14.92 13.61 33.92
N LYS A 34 -16.10 13.02 33.81
CA LYS A 34 -16.36 11.82 33.01
C LYS A 34 -17.63 11.96 32.18
N VAL A 35 -17.65 11.32 31.03
CA VAL A 35 -18.85 11.11 30.21
C VAL A 35 -19.31 9.67 30.42
N ILE A 36 -20.51 9.50 31.01
CA ILE A 36 -21.00 8.19 31.47
C ILE A 36 -22.40 7.86 30.92
N ASP A 37 -22.42 6.88 30.02
CA ASP A 37 -23.45 5.89 29.72
C ASP A 37 -22.68 4.66 29.19
N PRO A 38 -22.58 3.58 29.99
CA PRO A 38 -21.25 3.05 30.33
C PRO A 38 -20.09 4.09 30.25
N ALA A 39 -18.82 3.71 30.08
CA ALA A 39 -17.80 4.74 29.85
C ALA A 39 -17.78 5.11 28.37
N ILE A 40 -18.11 6.37 28.01
CA ILE A 40 -18.07 6.80 26.60
C ILE A 40 -16.64 7.16 26.22
N VAL A 41 -16.01 6.35 25.38
CA VAL A 41 -14.61 6.51 24.95
C VAL A 41 -14.56 7.35 23.68
N GLY A 42 -13.53 8.18 23.51
CA GLY A 42 -13.32 8.94 22.28
C GLY A 42 -14.20 10.18 22.10
N ALA A 43 -15.11 10.48 23.02
CA ALA A 43 -15.98 11.64 22.98
C ALA A 43 -15.18 12.93 23.15
N ARG A 44 -15.53 13.96 22.37
CA ARG A 44 -14.99 15.31 22.58
C ARG A 44 -15.87 16.05 23.57
N VAL A 45 -15.26 16.64 24.60
CA VAL A 45 -15.97 17.47 25.58
C VAL A 45 -15.65 18.94 25.34
N SER A 46 -16.70 19.72 25.11
CA SER A 46 -16.63 21.17 24.99
C SER A 46 -17.21 21.80 26.25
N PHE A 47 -16.49 22.75 26.84
CA PHE A 47 -16.97 23.57 27.94
C PHE A 47 -17.26 24.97 27.43
N ILE A 48 -18.53 25.33 27.43
CA ILE A 48 -19.07 26.55 26.82
C ILE A 48 -19.42 27.52 27.95
N CYS A 49 -18.79 28.70 27.93
CA CYS A 49 -19.00 29.79 28.88
C CYS A 49 -19.18 31.11 28.12
N ASN A 50 -20.40 31.64 28.10
CA ASN A 50 -20.74 32.79 27.24
C ASN A 50 -20.38 32.49 25.77
N GLU A 51 -19.58 33.34 25.12
CA GLU A 51 -19.13 33.17 23.73
C GLU A 51 -17.82 32.36 23.60
N LYS A 52 -17.23 31.89 24.71
CA LYS A 52 -15.98 31.13 24.68
C LYS A 52 -16.23 29.63 24.86
N THR A 53 -15.59 28.85 24.00
CA THR A 53 -15.57 27.38 24.07
C THR A 53 -14.17 26.89 24.39
N TYR A 54 -14.08 25.97 25.34
CA TYR A 54 -12.86 25.25 25.70
C TYR A 54 -13.03 23.79 25.32
N TYR A 55 -12.01 23.17 24.74
CA TYR A 55 -12.06 21.77 24.32
C TYR A 55 -11.20 20.89 25.24
N SER A 56 -11.66 19.66 25.48
CA SER A 56 -10.84 18.61 26.07
C SER A 56 -10.09 17.82 24.99
N SER A 57 -9.11 17.02 25.40
CA SER A 57 -8.75 15.82 24.64
C SER A 57 -9.94 14.87 24.56
N LYS A 58 -9.97 13.95 23.57
CA LYS A 58 -10.94 12.86 23.53
C LYS A 58 -10.97 12.11 24.88
N THR A 59 -12.14 11.64 25.31
CA THR A 59 -12.28 10.88 26.56
C THR A 59 -11.48 9.57 26.50
N ASP A 60 -10.89 9.19 27.63
CA ASP A 60 -10.17 7.92 27.77
C ASP A 60 -11.11 6.71 27.95
N LYS A 61 -10.55 5.52 28.18
CA LYS A 61 -11.28 4.27 28.43
C LYS A 61 -12.13 4.29 29.71
N GLU A 62 -11.97 5.29 30.58
CA GLU A 62 -12.80 5.56 31.75
C GLU A 62 -13.88 6.62 31.47
N GLY A 63 -13.97 7.12 30.24
CA GLY A 63 -14.80 8.26 29.86
C GLY A 63 -14.26 9.59 30.40
N SER A 64 -13.03 9.62 30.92
CA SER A 64 -12.48 10.79 31.62
C SER A 64 -12.01 11.85 30.64
N PHE A 65 -12.23 13.11 31.01
CA PHE A 65 -11.75 14.27 30.24
C PHE A 65 -11.02 15.27 31.14
N ILE A 66 -10.14 16.06 30.51
CA ILE A 66 -9.46 17.19 31.14
C ILE A 66 -9.56 18.40 30.21
N ILE A 67 -10.15 19.49 30.71
CA ILE A 67 -10.18 20.79 30.04
C ILE A 67 -9.17 21.69 30.75
N LYS A 68 -8.18 22.18 30.01
CA LYS A 68 -7.13 23.06 30.51
C LYS A 68 -7.41 24.51 30.11
N GLY A 69 -6.72 25.47 30.73
CA GLY A 69 -6.76 26.87 30.28
C GLY A 69 -8.04 27.64 30.63
N VAL A 70 -8.86 27.15 31.57
CA VAL A 70 -10.06 27.89 32.02
C VAL A 70 -9.64 28.99 32.99
N SER A 71 -9.86 30.25 32.60
CA SER A 71 -9.52 31.42 33.44
C SER A 71 -10.30 31.42 34.76
N SER A 72 -9.62 31.72 35.87
CA SER A 72 -10.23 31.83 37.20
C SER A 72 -11.30 32.92 37.32
N ASN A 73 -11.33 33.88 36.38
CA ASN A 73 -12.20 35.05 36.44
C ASN A 73 -13.54 34.84 35.71
N ILE A 74 -13.75 33.67 35.10
CA ILE A 74 -15.00 33.34 34.40
C ILE A 74 -16.07 32.97 35.43
N ASN A 75 -17.26 33.55 35.29
CA ASN A 75 -18.42 33.11 36.06
C ASN A 75 -18.88 31.73 35.56
N LEU A 76 -18.42 30.67 36.23
CA LEU A 76 -18.71 29.29 35.85
C LEU A 76 -20.18 28.89 36.04
N SER A 77 -20.98 29.68 36.77
CA SER A 77 -22.38 29.33 37.09
C SER A 77 -23.30 29.31 35.87
N LYS A 78 -22.89 29.96 34.76
CA LYS A 78 -23.63 29.99 33.49
C LYS A 78 -23.03 29.07 32.42
N CYS A 79 -22.04 28.27 32.78
CA CYS A 79 -21.35 27.42 31.83
C CYS A 79 -21.96 26.03 31.75
N LYS A 80 -21.79 25.38 30.60
CA LYS A 80 -22.20 24.00 30.38
C LYS A 80 -21.13 23.20 29.67
N PHE A 81 -21.13 21.91 29.90
CA PHE A 81 -20.38 20.93 29.13
C PHE A 81 -21.31 20.34 28.07
N THR A 82 -20.80 20.17 26.86
CA THR A 82 -21.46 19.43 25.79
C THR A 82 -20.50 18.39 25.25
N THR A 83 -21.02 17.25 24.82
CA THR A 83 -20.22 16.21 24.17
C THR A 83 -20.68 15.98 22.74
N THR A 84 -19.74 15.56 21.90
CA THR A 84 -20.02 15.15 20.52
C THR A 84 -19.24 13.89 20.21
N GLY A 85 -19.92 12.89 19.63
CA GLY A 85 -19.35 11.59 19.29
C GLY A 85 -18.96 10.76 20.51
N GLY A 86 -18.13 9.75 20.26
CA GLY A 86 -17.72 8.75 21.25
C GLY A 86 -18.53 7.47 21.15
N ASP A 87 -18.05 6.44 21.82
CA ASP A 87 -18.56 5.07 21.71
C ASP A 87 -18.45 4.33 23.04
N ASP A 88 -19.52 3.65 23.45
CA ASP A 88 -19.57 2.75 24.61
C ASP A 88 -20.07 1.33 24.24
N GLY A 89 -20.08 1.04 22.93
CA GLY A 89 -20.87 0.03 22.25
C GLY A 89 -22.06 0.64 21.49
N ASP A 90 -22.47 1.87 21.81
CA ASP A 90 -23.32 2.70 20.95
C ASP A 90 -22.56 3.88 20.34
N ASP A 91 -22.83 4.18 19.06
CA ASP A 91 -22.30 5.36 18.39
C ASP A 91 -23.06 6.63 18.80
N PHE A 92 -22.39 7.54 19.50
CA PHE A 92 -22.95 8.83 19.92
C PHE A 92 -22.83 9.93 18.84
N THR A 93 -22.45 9.58 17.61
CA THR A 93 -22.45 10.52 16.49
C THR A 93 -23.87 11.02 16.22
N GLY A 94 -24.02 12.35 16.15
CA GLY A 94 -25.34 13.00 16.05
C GLY A 94 -26.14 13.04 17.35
N LEU A 95 -25.55 12.64 18.48
CA LEU A 95 -26.06 12.91 19.83
C LEU A 95 -25.19 13.93 20.57
N THR A 96 -25.81 14.70 21.45
CA THR A 96 -25.13 15.64 22.34
C THR A 96 -25.57 15.39 23.77
N LEU A 97 -24.66 14.92 24.61
CA LEU A 97 -24.88 14.93 26.05
C LEU A 97 -24.50 16.31 26.59
N THR A 98 -25.25 16.78 27.57
CA THR A 98 -25.04 18.11 28.17
C THR A 98 -25.02 17.99 29.69
N SER A 99 -24.20 18.82 30.33
CA SER A 99 -24.29 19.03 31.77
C SER A 99 -23.99 20.47 32.12
N ALA A 100 -24.87 21.15 32.84
CA ALA A 100 -24.54 22.44 33.40
C ALA A 100 -23.50 22.34 34.52
N TYR A 101 -22.57 23.28 34.59
CA TYR A 101 -21.58 23.35 35.68
C TYR A 101 -22.25 23.57 37.05
N SER A 102 -23.36 24.31 37.06
CA SER A 102 -24.14 24.63 38.26
C SER A 102 -24.72 23.42 38.99
N LEU A 103 -24.80 22.25 38.33
CA LEU A 103 -25.20 20.99 38.97
C LEU A 103 -24.17 20.48 39.97
N PHE A 104 -22.89 20.80 39.77
CA PHE A 104 -21.79 20.27 40.58
C PHE A 104 -21.09 21.37 41.40
N ASN A 105 -20.96 22.58 40.84
CA ASN A 105 -20.27 23.72 41.47
C ASN A 105 -18.84 23.40 41.96
N LYS A 106 -18.16 22.46 41.29
CA LYS A 106 -16.79 22.03 41.57
C LYS A 106 -16.02 21.81 40.27
N LYS A 107 -14.69 21.89 40.33
CA LYS A 107 -13.82 21.75 39.15
C LYS A 107 -13.46 20.30 38.81
N ASN A 108 -13.77 19.34 39.67
CA ASN A 108 -13.42 17.93 39.50
C ASN A 108 -14.63 17.02 39.73
N GLY A 109 -14.63 15.86 39.08
CA GLY A 109 -15.72 14.90 39.16
C GLY A 109 -17.04 15.46 38.64
N ILE A 110 -16.98 16.26 37.57
CA ILE A 110 -18.13 16.57 36.71
C ILE A 110 -18.57 15.26 36.05
N LEU A 111 -19.88 15.03 35.96
CA LEU A 111 -20.43 13.91 35.19
C LEU A 111 -21.30 14.47 34.07
N ILE A 112 -21.11 13.93 32.87
CA ILE A 112 -21.98 14.18 31.72
C ILE A 112 -22.67 12.86 31.39
N THR A 113 -23.97 12.78 31.68
CA THR A 113 -24.77 11.57 31.59
C THR A 113 -26.11 11.84 30.91
N PRO A 114 -26.88 10.82 30.51
CA PRO A 114 -28.26 11.00 30.08
C PRO A 114 -29.09 11.81 31.09
N PHE A 115 -28.88 11.59 32.39
CA PHE A 115 -29.59 12.29 33.46
C PHE A 115 -29.24 13.77 33.52
N THR A 116 -27.95 14.14 33.52
CA THR A 116 -27.56 15.55 33.53
C THR A 116 -28.01 16.26 32.26
N THR A 117 -28.10 15.54 31.14
CA THR A 117 -28.60 16.06 29.86
C THR A 117 -30.07 16.41 29.96
N MET A 118 -30.91 15.48 30.46
CA MET A 118 -32.33 15.74 30.68
C MET A 118 -32.57 16.90 31.66
N ILE A 119 -31.81 16.97 32.76
CA ILE A 119 -31.92 18.08 33.72
C ILE A 119 -31.55 19.41 33.05
N THR A 120 -30.43 19.44 32.31
CA THR A 120 -29.95 20.68 31.68
C THR A 120 -30.86 21.13 30.52
N ASN A 121 -31.49 20.18 29.81
CA ASN A 121 -32.41 20.49 28.71
C ASN A 121 -33.82 20.88 29.16
N HIS A 122 -34.17 20.63 30.43
CA HIS A 122 -35.47 20.96 30.99
C HIS A 122 -35.74 22.48 30.89
N SER A 123 -36.94 22.88 30.46
CA SER A 123 -37.28 24.29 30.18
C SER A 123 -37.08 25.23 31.37
N ASP A 124 -37.44 24.75 32.57
CA ASP A 124 -37.28 25.49 33.83
C ASP A 124 -35.84 25.43 34.41
N PHE A 125 -34.85 24.83 33.73
CA PHE A 125 -33.50 24.68 34.29
C PHE A 125 -32.84 26.03 34.59
N ASP A 126 -32.90 26.98 33.65
CA ASP A 126 -32.26 28.29 33.82
C ASP A 126 -32.88 29.13 34.94
N THR A 127 -34.15 28.89 35.28
CA THR A 127 -34.89 29.61 36.33
C THR A 127 -34.88 28.88 37.67
N ASN A 128 -34.96 27.55 37.66
CA ASN A 128 -35.03 26.70 38.85
C ASN A 128 -34.43 25.30 38.62
N PRO A 129 -33.08 25.16 38.71
CA PRO A 129 -32.38 23.89 38.52
C PRO A 129 -32.83 22.77 39.47
N THR A 130 -33.20 23.12 40.72
CA THR A 130 -33.68 22.14 41.71
C THR A 130 -35.03 21.57 41.30
N PHE A 131 -35.95 22.41 40.82
CA PHE A 131 -37.24 21.96 40.34
C PHE A 131 -37.10 21.09 39.07
N ALA A 132 -36.30 21.52 38.10
CA ALA A 132 -35.99 20.71 36.91
C ALA A 132 -35.44 19.32 37.28
N LYS A 133 -34.54 19.28 38.26
CA LYS A 133 -33.98 18.03 38.79
C LYS A 133 -35.06 17.14 39.44
N GLU A 134 -35.94 17.68 40.26
CA GLU A 134 -37.03 16.93 40.91
C GLU A 134 -38.06 16.40 39.89
N GLU A 135 -38.41 17.19 38.86
CA GLU A 135 -39.32 16.75 37.80
C GLU A 135 -38.71 15.61 36.96
N VAL A 136 -37.43 15.74 36.57
CA VAL A 136 -36.70 14.64 35.91
C VAL A 136 -36.65 13.41 36.82
N SER A 137 -36.39 13.59 38.12
CA SER A 137 -36.39 12.51 39.11
C SER A 137 -37.71 11.74 39.16
N LYS A 138 -38.82 12.50 39.16
CA LYS A 138 -40.18 11.97 39.20
C LYS A 138 -40.52 11.20 37.92
N PHE A 139 -40.22 11.78 36.76
CA PHE A 139 -40.43 11.14 35.45
C PHE A 139 -39.63 9.82 35.32
N LEU A 140 -38.40 9.82 35.83
CA LEU A 140 -37.50 8.66 35.81
C LEU A 140 -37.74 7.66 36.96
N ASN A 141 -38.63 7.98 37.91
CA ASN A 141 -38.89 7.17 39.10
C ASN A 141 -37.60 6.74 39.84
N ILE A 142 -36.66 7.68 40.00
CA ILE A 142 -35.41 7.51 40.75
C ILE A 142 -35.28 8.60 41.81
N ASP A 143 -34.44 8.36 42.82
CA ASP A 143 -34.13 9.34 43.85
C ASP A 143 -33.28 10.47 43.25
N SER A 144 -33.63 11.73 43.53
CA SER A 144 -32.98 12.88 42.92
C SER A 144 -31.50 12.97 43.30
N SER A 145 -31.09 12.42 44.44
CA SER A 145 -29.68 12.34 44.83
C SER A 145 -28.84 11.45 43.90
N LYS A 146 -29.45 10.48 43.20
CA LYS A 146 -28.76 9.56 42.29
C LYS A 146 -28.51 10.15 40.89
N LEU A 147 -29.27 11.16 40.48
CA LEU A 147 -29.17 11.78 39.15
C LEU A 147 -27.81 12.43 38.84
N LEU A 148 -27.05 12.79 39.88
CA LEU A 148 -25.73 13.44 39.78
C LEU A 148 -24.59 12.52 40.22
N GLN A 149 -24.87 11.22 40.44
CA GLN A 149 -23.89 10.19 40.74
C GLN A 149 -23.52 9.44 39.46
N ASN A 150 -22.45 8.65 39.52
CA ASN A 150 -22.05 7.79 38.41
C ASN A 150 -23.14 6.71 38.22
N PRO A 151 -23.86 6.68 37.07
CA PRO A 151 -24.94 5.73 36.84
C PRO A 151 -24.51 4.27 37.00
N MET A 152 -23.24 3.97 36.73
CA MET A 152 -22.67 2.61 36.78
C MET A 152 -22.43 2.08 38.21
N GLU A 153 -22.62 2.90 39.24
CA GLU A 153 -22.49 2.48 40.66
C GLU A 153 -23.78 1.83 41.20
N ASP A 154 -24.91 1.98 40.50
CA ASP A 154 -26.20 1.42 40.88
C ASP A 154 -26.90 0.81 39.66
N ILE A 155 -27.31 -0.46 39.76
CA ILE A 155 -27.88 -1.19 38.63
C ILE A 155 -29.16 -0.54 38.09
N LYS A 156 -29.99 0.07 38.94
CA LYS A 156 -31.24 0.70 38.49
C LYS A 156 -30.92 1.95 37.65
N THR A 157 -29.98 2.78 38.10
CA THR A 157 -29.55 3.94 37.31
C THR A 157 -28.77 3.56 36.07
N ALA A 158 -27.97 2.50 36.10
CA ALA A 158 -27.24 2.03 34.92
C ALA A 158 -28.20 1.55 33.82
N LYS A 159 -29.21 0.73 34.17
CA LYS A 159 -30.27 0.29 33.24
C LYS A 159 -31.00 1.48 32.64
N LEU A 160 -31.46 2.38 33.50
CA LEU A 160 -32.26 3.52 33.06
C LEU A 160 -31.45 4.49 32.19
N GLY A 161 -30.20 4.76 32.55
CA GLY A 161 -29.29 5.56 31.73
C GLY A 161 -29.18 4.99 30.32
N LYS A 162 -28.95 3.68 30.22
CA LYS A 162 -28.83 2.99 28.93
C LYS A 162 -30.12 2.99 28.12
N ILE A 163 -31.27 2.76 28.77
CA ILE A 163 -32.59 2.83 28.13
C ILE A 163 -32.80 4.23 27.52
N LEU A 164 -32.48 5.30 28.25
CA LEU A 164 -32.61 6.67 27.75
C LEU A 164 -31.71 6.93 26.54
N THR A 165 -30.50 6.39 26.52
CA THR A 165 -29.62 6.46 25.34
C THR A 165 -30.23 5.73 24.14
N LYS A 166 -30.75 4.50 24.33
CA LYS A 166 -31.40 3.76 23.25
C LYS A 166 -32.60 4.50 22.70
N VAL A 167 -33.42 5.12 23.56
CA VAL A 167 -34.50 6.02 23.16
C VAL A 167 -33.97 7.17 22.31
N ALA A 168 -32.91 7.84 22.75
CA ALA A 168 -32.32 8.98 22.05
C ALA A 168 -31.74 8.61 20.67
N LEU A 169 -31.20 7.41 20.52
CA LEU A 169 -30.63 6.88 19.27
C LEU A 169 -31.67 6.40 18.27
N THR A 170 -32.92 6.14 18.68
CA THR A 170 -33.97 5.78 17.72
C THR A 170 -34.15 6.87 16.66
N LYS A 171 -34.46 6.46 15.44
CA LYS A 171 -34.63 7.38 14.31
C LYS A 171 -36.06 7.93 14.25
N LYS A 172 -36.19 9.18 13.81
CA LYS A 172 -37.45 9.77 13.33
C LYS A 172 -37.67 9.37 11.87
N ASP A 173 -38.87 9.63 11.34
CA ASP A 173 -39.20 9.36 9.92
C ASP A 173 -38.26 10.05 8.92
N ASN A 174 -37.60 11.15 9.33
CA ASN A 174 -36.62 11.88 8.52
C ASN A 174 -35.16 11.35 8.67
N GLY A 175 -34.94 10.24 9.37
CA GLY A 175 -33.63 9.63 9.59
C GLY A 175 -32.75 10.29 10.67
N SER A 176 -33.19 11.40 11.29
CA SER A 176 -32.47 12.03 12.40
C SER A 176 -32.68 11.27 13.71
N ASN A 177 -31.69 11.30 14.61
CA ASN A 177 -31.83 10.77 15.97
C ASN A 177 -32.93 11.54 16.72
N ARG A 178 -33.69 10.86 17.58
CA ARG A 178 -34.69 11.52 18.43
C ARG A 178 -34.06 12.52 19.39
N GLY A 179 -32.86 12.21 19.87
CA GLY A 179 -32.18 12.99 20.91
C GLY A 179 -32.78 12.74 22.29
N TYR A 180 -32.17 13.31 23.32
CA TYR A 180 -32.65 13.17 24.69
C TYR A 180 -33.95 13.96 24.93
N LEU A 181 -34.85 13.36 25.72
CA LEU A 181 -36.16 13.93 26.04
C LEU A 181 -36.06 15.31 26.69
N ASN A 182 -36.90 16.24 26.23
CA ASN A 182 -37.06 17.57 26.83
C ASN A 182 -38.42 17.66 27.53
N LEU A 183 -38.42 17.47 28.85
CA LEU A 183 -39.63 17.57 29.66
C LEU A 183 -40.15 19.03 29.64
N LYS A 184 -41.39 19.20 29.15
CA LYS A 184 -42.19 20.44 28.98
C LYS A 184 -42.04 21.30 27.72
N ASN A 185 -40.90 21.32 27.01
CA ASN A 185 -40.84 22.03 25.72
C ASN A 185 -41.41 21.19 24.56
N ASP A 186 -41.49 19.87 24.77
CA ASP A 186 -42.07 18.96 23.81
C ASP A 186 -43.51 18.63 24.23
N ASN A 187 -44.49 19.31 23.61
CA ASN A 187 -45.91 19.05 23.82
C ASN A 187 -46.31 17.59 23.46
N SER A 188 -45.40 16.81 22.88
CA SER A 188 -45.62 15.39 22.57
C SER A 188 -45.42 14.44 23.76
N ILE A 189 -44.69 14.83 24.82
CA ILE A 189 -44.49 13.96 25.99
C ILE A 189 -45.63 14.21 26.98
N THR A 190 -46.66 13.37 26.91
CA THR A 190 -47.86 13.48 27.76
C THR A 190 -47.86 12.51 28.94
N GLN A 191 -46.88 11.62 29.01
CA GLN A 191 -46.80 10.55 30.01
C GLN A 191 -46.09 11.00 31.30
N ASP A 192 -46.52 10.44 32.42
CA ASP A 192 -46.00 10.77 33.76
C ASP A 192 -44.66 10.08 34.08
N ASN A 193 -44.29 9.03 33.32
CA ASN A 193 -43.05 8.30 33.52
C ASN A 193 -42.46 7.75 32.20
N VAL A 194 -41.19 7.35 32.27
CA VAL A 194 -40.42 6.86 31.12
C VAL A 194 -40.95 5.55 30.52
N ASP A 195 -41.50 4.64 31.33
CA ASP A 195 -42.00 3.34 30.85
C ASP A 195 -43.28 3.55 30.02
N ASP A 196 -44.18 4.42 30.49
CA ASP A 196 -45.38 4.82 29.75
C ASP A 196 -45.00 5.55 28.45
N TYR A 197 -44.02 6.45 28.48
CA TYR A 197 -43.51 7.10 27.27
C TYR A 197 -43.00 6.08 26.25
N ILE A 198 -42.19 5.11 26.70
CA ILE A 198 -41.65 4.08 25.81
C ILE A 198 -42.78 3.24 25.19
N ASN A 199 -43.71 2.77 26.01
CA ASN A 199 -44.75 1.82 25.58
C ASN A 199 -45.89 2.47 24.79
N ILE A 200 -46.28 3.69 25.14
CA ILE A 200 -47.46 4.37 24.58
C ILE A 200 -47.07 5.30 23.42
N ASP A 201 -45.96 6.02 23.52
CA ASP A 201 -45.59 7.04 22.54
C ASP A 201 -44.48 6.54 21.59
N LEU A 202 -43.38 6.00 22.13
CA LEU A 202 -42.20 5.65 21.32
C LEU A 202 -42.41 4.40 20.48
N ILE A 203 -42.66 3.25 21.10
CA ILE A 203 -42.77 1.94 20.42
C ILE A 203 -43.81 1.97 19.29
N PRO A 204 -45.00 2.59 19.44
CA PRO A 204 -45.95 2.72 18.33
C PRO A 204 -45.45 3.59 17.17
N SER A 205 -44.48 4.47 17.40
CA SER A 205 -43.89 5.34 16.37
C SER A 205 -42.64 4.76 15.69
N LEU A 206 -42.18 3.56 16.09
CA LEU A 206 -41.04 2.88 15.45
C LEU A 206 -41.54 2.00 14.29
N ASN A 207 -40.90 2.15 13.13
CA ASN A 207 -41.22 1.36 11.93
C ASN A 207 -40.28 0.15 11.78
N GLN A 208 -39.08 0.36 11.23
CA GLN A 208 -38.16 -0.72 10.83
C GLN A 208 -37.45 -1.40 12.01
N ASP A 209 -37.25 -0.69 13.13
CA ASP A 209 -36.38 -1.13 14.25
C ASP A 209 -37.16 -1.49 15.52
N LYS A 210 -38.48 -1.65 15.42
CA LYS A 210 -39.36 -1.79 16.58
C LYS A 210 -39.03 -3.01 17.43
N GLN A 211 -38.83 -4.18 16.82
CA GLN A 211 -38.59 -5.42 17.55
C GLN A 211 -37.21 -5.42 18.20
N ASP A 212 -36.18 -5.03 17.46
CA ASP A 212 -34.82 -4.88 17.99
C ASP A 212 -34.76 -3.93 19.19
N PHE A 213 -35.54 -2.84 19.13
CA PHE A 213 -35.67 -1.91 20.25
C PHE A 213 -36.37 -2.54 21.46
N ILE A 214 -37.41 -3.35 21.27
CA ILE A 214 -38.07 -4.05 22.38
C ILE A 214 -37.12 -5.08 23.00
N ASP A 215 -36.47 -5.89 22.18
CA ASP A 215 -35.60 -6.97 22.63
C ASP A 215 -34.41 -6.42 23.45
N ILE A 216 -33.81 -5.31 23.02
CA ILE A 216 -32.70 -4.71 23.77
C ILE A 216 -33.14 -4.11 25.11
N ILE A 217 -34.36 -3.56 25.20
CA ILE A 217 -34.91 -3.04 26.46
C ILE A 217 -35.18 -4.19 27.43
N ASP A 218 -35.76 -5.29 26.95
CA ASP A 218 -35.98 -6.49 27.74
C ASP A 218 -34.66 -7.10 28.22
N ASP A 219 -33.65 -7.18 27.35
CA ASP A 219 -32.32 -7.66 27.72
C ASP A 219 -31.68 -6.76 28.80
N ILE A 220 -31.73 -5.42 28.64
CA ILE A 220 -31.24 -4.46 29.65
C ILE A 220 -31.96 -4.67 30.98
N ASN A 221 -33.28 -4.86 30.95
CA ASN A 221 -34.08 -5.09 32.15
C ASN A 221 -33.75 -6.41 32.86
N ASN A 222 -33.26 -7.42 32.15
CA ASN A 222 -32.87 -8.71 32.70
C ASN A 222 -31.43 -8.77 33.26
N VAL A 223 -30.61 -7.76 33.01
CA VAL A 223 -29.23 -7.69 33.53
C VAL A 223 -29.19 -7.63 35.07
N SER A 224 -28.24 -8.34 35.71
CA SER A 224 -28.15 -8.43 37.17
C SER A 224 -27.12 -7.48 37.82
N ASN A 225 -26.13 -6.97 37.07
CA ASN A 225 -25.12 -6.04 37.56
C ASN A 225 -24.76 -4.97 36.51
N ALA A 226 -24.15 -3.85 36.92
CA ALA A 226 -23.93 -2.74 35.99
C ALA A 226 -22.87 -3.05 34.90
N GLU A 227 -21.87 -3.88 35.21
CA GLU A 227 -20.83 -4.29 34.25
C GLU A 227 -21.42 -5.13 33.09
N ASP A 228 -22.39 -5.98 33.39
CA ASP A 228 -23.13 -6.78 32.41
C ASP A 228 -23.91 -5.90 31.41
N ILE A 229 -24.23 -4.65 31.75
CA ILE A 229 -24.85 -3.72 30.79
C ILE A 229 -23.82 -3.34 29.73
N SER A 230 -22.60 -2.97 30.13
CA SER A 230 -21.52 -2.68 29.18
C SER A 230 -21.24 -3.90 28.30
N LYS A 231 -21.24 -5.11 28.88
CA LYS A 231 -21.13 -6.36 28.12
C LYS A 231 -22.26 -6.50 27.10
N LEU A 232 -23.51 -6.35 27.54
CA LEU A 232 -24.70 -6.53 26.70
C LEU A 232 -24.71 -5.56 25.51
N VAL A 233 -24.34 -4.30 25.73
CA VAL A 233 -24.34 -3.27 24.67
C VAL A 233 -23.32 -3.62 23.60
N VAL A 234 -22.10 -4.01 24.00
CA VAL A 234 -21.08 -4.48 23.06
C VAL A 234 -21.54 -5.76 22.33
N ILE A 235 -22.17 -6.71 23.04
CA ILE A 235 -22.72 -7.92 22.40
C ILE A 235 -23.75 -7.54 21.35
N LYS A 236 -24.70 -6.65 21.66
CA LYS A 236 -25.76 -6.26 20.73
C LYS A 236 -25.22 -5.48 19.54
N ALA A 237 -24.21 -4.64 19.74
CA ALA A 237 -23.52 -3.96 18.65
C ALA A 237 -22.84 -4.96 17.71
N VAL A 238 -22.10 -5.93 18.26
CA VAL A 238 -21.46 -6.99 17.47
C VAL A 238 -22.49 -7.91 16.81
N GLU A 239 -23.57 -8.29 17.52
CA GLU A 239 -24.65 -9.12 16.98
C GLU A 239 -25.33 -8.45 15.79
N LYS A 240 -25.70 -7.17 15.94
CA LYS A 240 -26.26 -6.37 14.86
C LYS A 240 -25.30 -6.34 13.68
N TYR A 241 -24.03 -6.04 13.94
CA TYR A 241 -23.02 -6.01 12.90
C TYR A 241 -22.93 -7.36 12.17
N LEU A 242 -22.83 -8.48 12.90
CA LEU A 242 -22.81 -9.84 12.33
C LEU A 242 -24.06 -10.15 11.49
N LYS A 243 -25.25 -9.71 11.94
CA LYS A 243 -26.51 -9.83 11.17
C LYS A 243 -26.39 -9.03 9.85
N ASP A 244 -25.89 -7.80 9.91
CA ASP A 244 -25.66 -6.98 8.72
C ASP A 244 -24.65 -7.64 7.75
N ILE A 245 -23.59 -8.30 8.25
CA ILE A 245 -22.63 -9.05 7.42
C ILE A 245 -23.32 -10.18 6.65
N TYR A 246 -24.12 -10.98 7.35
CA TYR A 246 -24.70 -12.19 6.79
C TYR A 246 -25.99 -11.94 6.01
N ASN A 247 -26.58 -10.75 6.16
CA ASN A 247 -27.67 -10.18 5.38
C ASN A 247 -28.73 -11.20 4.92
N GLN A 248 -29.34 -11.92 5.87
CA GLN A 248 -30.42 -12.87 5.57
C GLN A 248 -31.77 -12.24 5.85
N ASP A 249 -32.73 -12.40 4.92
CA ASP A 249 -34.12 -11.95 5.09
C ASP A 249 -34.76 -12.50 6.38
N THR A 250 -34.40 -13.73 6.77
CA THR A 250 -34.83 -14.36 8.02
C THR A 250 -33.77 -15.31 8.56
N TYR A 251 -33.46 -15.20 9.85
CA TYR A 251 -32.60 -16.14 10.56
C TYR A 251 -33.43 -17.24 11.22
N SER A 252 -32.96 -18.50 11.14
CA SER A 252 -33.51 -19.53 12.03
C SER A 252 -33.10 -19.24 13.47
N SER A 253 -33.92 -19.61 14.46
CA SER A 253 -33.60 -19.40 15.88
C SER A 253 -32.25 -20.01 16.29
N ARG A 254 -31.80 -21.06 15.57
CA ARG A 254 -30.48 -21.64 15.81
C ARG A 254 -29.35 -20.74 15.31
N ILE A 255 -29.46 -20.22 14.09
CA ILE A 255 -28.44 -19.29 13.55
C ILE A 255 -28.38 -18.06 14.44
N GLU A 256 -29.53 -17.51 14.84
CA GLU A 256 -29.59 -16.37 15.74
C GLU A 256 -28.90 -16.62 17.08
N ASN A 257 -29.20 -17.75 17.75
CA ASN A 257 -28.52 -18.13 18.98
C ASN A 257 -26.99 -18.28 18.79
N ASN A 258 -26.57 -18.82 17.65
CA ASN A 258 -25.16 -18.98 17.32
C ASN A 258 -24.47 -17.64 17.03
N LEU A 259 -25.15 -16.68 16.39
CA LEU A 259 -24.64 -15.31 16.21
C LEU A 259 -24.52 -14.57 17.55
N ILE A 260 -25.47 -14.73 18.46
CA ILE A 260 -25.40 -14.17 19.82
C ILE A 260 -24.20 -14.76 20.58
N LEU A 261 -24.00 -16.08 20.50
CA LEU A 261 -22.85 -16.75 21.12
C LEU A 261 -21.52 -16.24 20.55
N LEU A 262 -21.46 -16.05 19.23
CA LEU A 262 -20.30 -15.48 18.57
C LEU A 262 -20.04 -14.04 19.05
N ALA A 263 -21.06 -13.19 19.08
CA ALA A 263 -20.96 -11.82 19.58
C ALA A 263 -20.47 -11.76 21.04
N GLN A 264 -20.94 -12.67 21.90
CA GLN A 264 -20.44 -12.84 23.27
C GLN A 264 -18.95 -13.16 23.31
N LYS A 265 -18.49 -14.08 22.48
CA LYS A 265 -17.08 -14.49 22.41
C LYS A 265 -16.18 -13.37 21.92
N ILE A 266 -16.63 -12.60 20.93
CA ILE A 266 -15.92 -11.41 20.43
C ILE A 266 -15.84 -10.34 21.53
N ALA A 267 -16.96 -10.04 22.20
CA ALA A 267 -16.98 -9.07 23.29
C ALA A 267 -16.05 -9.49 24.45
N ASP A 268 -16.06 -10.77 24.81
CA ASP A 268 -15.17 -11.33 25.85
C ASP A 268 -13.69 -11.29 25.42
N ALA A 269 -13.39 -11.53 24.13
CA ALA A 269 -12.05 -11.42 23.57
C ALA A 269 -11.53 -9.97 23.57
N ASN A 270 -12.40 -8.96 23.44
CA ASN A 270 -12.02 -7.54 23.50
C ASN A 270 -12.00 -6.95 24.93
N LYS A 271 -12.20 -7.79 25.97
CA LYS A 271 -12.16 -7.36 27.37
C LYS A 271 -10.73 -6.99 27.79
N LEU A 272 -10.51 -5.72 28.13
CA LEU A 272 -9.24 -5.18 28.63
C LEU A 272 -9.40 -4.69 30.07
N GLU A 273 -8.48 -5.08 30.96
CA GLU A 273 -8.50 -4.64 32.38
C GLU A 273 -9.87 -4.82 33.08
N ASN A 274 -10.58 -5.89 32.74
CA ASN A 274 -11.94 -6.20 33.18
C ASN A 274 -13.06 -5.28 32.66
N LYS A 275 -12.85 -4.54 31.57
CA LYS A 275 -13.87 -3.71 30.94
C LYS A 275 -14.13 -4.15 29.50
N TYR A 276 -15.40 -4.10 29.10
CA TYR A 276 -15.83 -4.32 27.74
C TYR A 276 -15.64 -3.02 26.95
N ASN A 277 -14.84 -3.08 25.88
CA ASN A 277 -14.64 -1.97 24.95
C ASN A 277 -15.47 -2.20 23.69
N SER A 278 -15.81 -1.13 22.97
CA SER A 278 -16.42 -1.27 21.66
C SER A 278 -15.50 -2.07 20.73
N VAL A 279 -16.14 -2.86 19.86
CA VAL A 279 -15.44 -3.73 18.92
C VAL A 279 -15.53 -3.07 17.56
N ASN A 280 -14.38 -2.69 17.00
CA ASN A 280 -14.34 -2.08 15.68
C ASN A 280 -14.45 -3.14 14.58
N LYS A 281 -14.69 -2.67 13.35
CA LYS A 281 -14.83 -3.53 12.16
C LYS A 281 -13.64 -4.46 11.94
N ASN A 282 -12.41 -3.99 12.11
CA ASN A 282 -11.21 -4.80 11.88
C ASN A 282 -11.10 -5.92 12.92
N GLN A 283 -11.44 -5.63 14.18
CA GLN A 283 -11.53 -6.65 15.22
C GLN A 283 -12.58 -7.71 14.90
N ILE A 284 -13.75 -7.32 14.37
CA ILE A 284 -14.77 -8.29 13.92
C ILE A 284 -14.23 -9.15 12.78
N ARG A 285 -13.61 -8.54 11.75
CA ARG A 285 -13.00 -9.28 10.64
C ARG A 285 -11.98 -10.30 11.13
N LYS A 286 -11.04 -9.88 11.98
CA LYS A 286 -10.06 -10.79 12.59
C LYS A 286 -10.75 -11.92 13.34
N ALA A 287 -11.75 -11.61 14.16
CA ALA A 287 -12.45 -12.62 14.94
C ALA A 287 -13.12 -13.68 14.05
N LEU A 288 -13.70 -13.27 12.92
CA LEU A 288 -14.28 -14.19 11.94
C LEU A 288 -13.22 -15.07 11.28
N VAL A 289 -12.03 -14.53 11.00
CA VAL A 289 -10.91 -15.28 10.46
C VAL A 289 -10.40 -16.33 11.46
N ASP A 290 -10.24 -15.96 12.73
CA ASP A 290 -9.75 -16.85 13.80
C ASP A 290 -10.62 -18.10 14.02
N ILE A 291 -11.88 -18.05 13.60
CA ILE A 291 -12.86 -19.14 13.73
C ILE A 291 -13.31 -19.70 12.38
N GLU A 292 -12.66 -19.28 11.28
CA GLU A 292 -12.96 -19.68 9.90
C GLU A 292 -14.46 -19.46 9.54
N LEU A 293 -14.98 -18.27 9.84
CA LEU A 293 -16.33 -17.80 9.51
C LEU A 293 -16.32 -16.55 8.62
N THR A 294 -15.19 -16.25 7.97
CA THR A 294 -15.09 -15.16 6.99
C THR A 294 -16.18 -15.32 5.92
N PRO A 295 -17.02 -14.28 5.70
CA PRO A 295 -18.05 -14.35 4.68
C PRO A 295 -17.42 -14.47 3.29
N SER A 296 -17.79 -15.53 2.58
CA SER A 296 -17.65 -15.63 1.13
C SER A 296 -19.06 -15.58 0.53
N PHE A 297 -19.22 -14.81 -0.54
CA PHE A 297 -20.48 -14.74 -1.28
C PHE A 297 -20.39 -15.64 -2.50
N SER A 298 -21.42 -16.46 -2.68
CA SER A 298 -21.44 -17.50 -3.71
C SER A 298 -21.93 -17.02 -5.07
N ASP A 299 -22.50 -15.82 -5.15
CA ASP A 299 -22.94 -15.19 -6.39
C ASP A 299 -22.27 -13.83 -6.64
N ASP A 300 -22.28 -13.42 -7.91
CA ASP A 300 -21.71 -12.16 -8.38
C ASP A 300 -22.50 -10.93 -7.89
N LYS A 301 -23.49 -11.09 -7.00
CA LYS A 301 -24.29 -9.99 -6.43
C LYS A 301 -24.04 -9.77 -4.94
N GLY A 302 -23.38 -10.72 -4.27
CA GLY A 302 -23.18 -10.62 -2.82
C GLY A 302 -24.46 -10.90 -2.01
N GLU A 303 -25.45 -11.56 -2.62
CA GLU A 303 -26.78 -11.72 -2.02
C GLU A 303 -26.92 -13.07 -1.29
N VAL A 304 -26.18 -14.10 -1.70
CA VAL A 304 -26.28 -15.44 -1.10
C VAL A 304 -25.00 -15.82 -0.37
N LEU A 305 -25.11 -15.85 0.97
CA LEU A 305 -24.12 -16.42 1.86
C LEU A 305 -23.74 -17.83 1.41
N ASP A 306 -22.43 -18.14 1.37
CA ASP A 306 -21.97 -19.47 1.02
C ASP A 306 -22.70 -20.56 1.85
N SER A 307 -23.24 -21.55 1.15
CA SER A 307 -23.97 -22.69 1.73
C SER A 307 -23.15 -23.41 2.82
N ALA A 308 -21.82 -23.44 2.69
CA ALA A 308 -20.94 -24.02 3.70
C ALA A 308 -20.96 -23.22 5.01
N LEU A 309 -20.98 -21.89 4.92
CA LEU A 309 -21.00 -21.00 6.07
C LEU A 309 -22.36 -21.00 6.76
N SER A 310 -23.46 -21.00 5.99
CA SER A 310 -24.81 -21.17 6.51
C SER A 310 -24.99 -22.52 7.23
N SER A 311 -24.40 -23.59 6.67
CA SER A 311 -24.38 -24.92 7.30
C SER A 311 -23.60 -24.92 8.63
N LYS A 312 -22.43 -24.26 8.68
CA LYS A 312 -21.62 -24.14 9.89
C LYS A 312 -22.35 -23.34 10.99
N LEU A 313 -22.96 -22.20 10.63
CA LEU A 313 -23.79 -21.40 11.54
C LEU A 313 -25.06 -22.12 11.99
N SER A 314 -25.56 -23.09 11.23
CA SER A 314 -26.72 -23.92 11.60
C SER A 314 -26.32 -25.20 12.35
N SER A 315 -25.02 -25.47 12.50
CA SER A 315 -24.53 -26.71 13.09
C SER A 315 -24.82 -26.77 14.60
N PRO A 316 -25.32 -27.91 15.13
CA PRO A 316 -25.36 -28.13 16.57
C PRO A 316 -23.97 -28.22 17.22
N SER A 317 -22.90 -28.44 16.46
CA SER A 317 -21.51 -28.45 16.98
C SER A 317 -20.91 -27.05 17.18
N PHE A 318 -21.57 -26.01 16.65
CA PHE A 318 -21.01 -24.66 16.55
C PHE A 318 -20.51 -24.11 17.90
N GLU A 319 -21.28 -24.33 18.98
CA GLU A 319 -20.88 -23.92 20.32
C GLU A 319 -19.58 -24.60 20.77
N SER A 320 -19.44 -25.90 20.52
CA SER A 320 -18.18 -26.61 20.80
C SER A 320 -17.07 -25.98 19.96
N ASP A 321 -17.27 -25.85 18.65
CA ASP A 321 -16.25 -25.37 17.71
C ASP A 321 -15.73 -23.98 18.08
N ILE A 322 -16.62 -23.04 18.42
CA ILE A 322 -16.24 -21.69 18.89
C ILE A 322 -15.49 -21.72 20.23
N ASN A 323 -15.85 -22.63 21.15
CA ASN A 323 -15.18 -22.72 22.44
C ASN A 323 -13.74 -23.24 22.35
N TRP A 324 -13.40 -23.99 21.29
CA TRP A 324 -12.04 -24.49 21.06
C TRP A 324 -11.12 -23.46 20.39
N ASN A 325 -11.68 -22.52 19.62
CA ASN A 325 -10.90 -21.52 18.90
C ASN A 325 -10.57 -20.31 19.78
N LYS A 326 -9.33 -19.82 19.68
CA LYS A 326 -8.88 -18.60 20.37
C LYS A 326 -9.10 -17.39 19.44
N ILE A 327 -9.90 -16.42 19.89
CA ILE A 327 -10.05 -15.11 19.22
C ILE A 327 -9.02 -14.14 19.82
N ASP A 328 -8.14 -13.56 18.99
CA ASP A 328 -7.09 -12.63 19.42
C ASP A 328 -7.22 -11.26 18.72
N ILE A 329 -7.98 -10.36 19.34
CA ILE A 329 -8.37 -9.06 18.76
C ILE A 329 -7.97 -7.84 19.61
N LYS A 330 -7.31 -8.06 20.75
CA LYS A 330 -7.08 -7.03 21.78
C LYS A 330 -6.21 -5.87 21.35
N ASN A 331 -5.31 -6.10 20.40
CA ASN A 331 -4.34 -5.13 19.94
C ASN A 331 -4.65 -4.56 18.55
N ILE A 332 -5.75 -4.99 17.92
CA ILE A 332 -6.12 -4.56 16.57
C ILE A 332 -6.82 -3.21 16.66
N GLN A 333 -6.07 -2.17 16.36
CA GLN A 333 -6.59 -0.81 16.34
C GLN A 333 -7.19 -0.44 14.97
N GLY A 334 -6.62 -0.98 13.88
CA GLY A 334 -6.79 -0.40 12.54
C GLY A 334 -6.12 0.98 12.44
N ILE A 335 -6.23 1.63 11.29
CA ILE A 335 -5.91 3.05 11.19
C ILE A 335 -7.17 3.82 11.57
N ILE A 336 -7.09 4.58 12.66
CA ILE A 336 -8.11 5.56 13.01
C ILE A 336 -7.62 6.90 12.48
N PHE A 337 -8.28 7.39 11.44
CA PHE A 337 -7.98 8.70 10.91
C PHE A 337 -8.53 9.81 11.83
N ILE A 338 -7.71 10.84 11.99
CA ILE A 338 -8.00 12.14 12.53
C ILE A 338 -9.05 12.80 11.62
N ASN A 339 -10.10 13.34 12.24
CA ASN A 339 -11.04 14.19 11.53
C ASN A 339 -10.45 15.60 11.41
N SER A 340 -10.01 15.96 10.20
CA SER A 340 -9.34 17.22 9.88
C SER A 340 -10.15 18.45 10.32
N LYS A 341 -11.47 18.42 10.11
CA LYS A 341 -12.40 19.51 10.47
C LYS A 341 -12.53 19.81 11.95
N THR A 342 -12.03 18.92 12.80
CA THR A 342 -12.22 19.06 14.24
C THR A 342 -10.91 18.95 14.99
N TYR A 343 -9.91 18.21 14.53
CA TYR A 343 -8.71 17.95 15.32
C TYR A 343 -7.74 19.12 15.30
N GLN A 344 -7.62 19.79 16.44
CA GLN A 344 -6.76 20.96 16.54
C GLN A 344 -5.29 20.59 16.78
N MET A 345 -4.41 20.94 15.86
CA MET A 345 -2.97 20.80 15.99
C MET A 345 -2.25 21.91 15.21
N LYS A 346 -1.33 22.61 15.88
CA LYS A 346 -0.44 23.56 15.22
C LYS A 346 0.73 22.80 14.62
N VAL A 347 0.71 22.60 13.30
CA VAL A 347 1.80 21.94 12.60
C VAL A 347 2.93 22.93 12.30
N GLY A 348 2.61 24.19 11.95
CA GLY A 348 3.59 25.18 11.46
C GLY A 348 4.44 24.59 10.34
N ASN A 349 5.67 25.09 10.14
CA ASN A 349 6.56 24.59 9.07
C ASN A 349 7.32 23.30 9.44
N ASN A 350 6.83 22.52 10.42
CA ASN A 350 7.48 21.27 10.81
C ASN A 350 7.06 20.16 9.84
N ASN A 351 7.98 19.80 8.93
CA ASN A 351 7.77 18.79 7.89
C ASN A 351 7.22 17.45 8.43
N ASP A 352 7.78 16.97 9.56
CA ASP A 352 7.35 15.70 10.16
C ASP A 352 5.98 15.80 10.80
N ALA A 353 5.65 16.95 11.42
CA ALA A 353 4.35 17.17 12.03
C ALA A 353 3.23 17.28 10.98
N ARG A 354 3.50 17.99 9.87
CA ARG A 354 2.58 18.08 8.72
C ARG A 354 2.35 16.71 8.09
N ARG A 355 3.43 15.99 7.77
CA ARG A 355 3.37 14.63 7.21
C ARG A 355 2.61 13.65 8.11
N TYR A 356 2.86 13.70 9.43
CA TYR A 356 2.13 12.89 10.41
C TYR A 356 0.64 13.23 10.43
N TYR A 357 0.29 14.51 10.53
CA TYR A 357 -1.11 14.95 10.52
C TYR A 357 -1.80 14.46 9.25
N TYR A 358 -1.21 14.76 8.09
CA TYR A 358 -1.76 14.37 6.80
C TYR A 358 -1.97 12.87 6.74
N ALA A 359 -0.92 12.05 6.86
CA ALA A 359 -1.01 10.59 6.73
C ALA A 359 -2.00 9.93 7.70
N HIS A 360 -2.33 10.59 8.81
CA HIS A 360 -3.30 10.13 9.78
C HIS A 360 -4.62 10.90 9.74
N SER A 361 -4.92 11.70 8.71
CA SER A 361 -6.18 12.44 8.57
C SER A 361 -7.13 11.88 7.50
N ASP A 362 -8.42 12.17 7.66
CA ASP A 362 -9.49 11.83 6.70
C ASP A 362 -9.36 12.55 5.35
N ILE A 363 -8.66 13.68 5.29
CA ILE A 363 -8.39 14.41 4.04
C ILE A 363 -7.25 13.79 3.21
N SER A 364 -6.38 12.99 3.83
CA SER A 364 -5.29 12.36 3.12
C SER A 364 -5.75 11.35 2.09
N ASN A 365 -4.88 11.06 1.13
CA ASN A 365 -5.21 10.05 0.13
C ASN A 365 -5.36 8.65 0.76
N LEU A 366 -4.71 8.39 1.91
CA LEU A 366 -4.91 7.17 2.69
C LEU A 366 -6.31 7.16 3.34
N GLY A 367 -6.72 8.27 3.97
CA GLY A 367 -8.05 8.43 4.56
C GLY A 367 -9.16 8.29 3.52
N LYS A 368 -8.97 8.92 2.36
CA LYS A 368 -9.87 8.81 1.20
C LYS A 368 -9.95 7.38 0.67
N ALA A 369 -8.82 6.70 0.51
CA ALA A 369 -8.79 5.28 0.09
C ALA A 369 -9.48 4.36 1.12
N LEU A 370 -9.23 4.55 2.42
CA LEU A 370 -9.95 3.80 3.46
C LEU A 370 -11.46 4.04 3.38
N SER A 371 -11.88 5.29 3.12
CA SER A 371 -13.30 5.62 3.01
C SER A 371 -14.00 4.86 1.87
N LEU A 372 -13.27 4.40 0.84
CA LEU A 372 -13.83 3.56 -0.23
C LEU A 372 -14.29 2.21 0.29
N ILE A 373 -13.66 1.68 1.35
CA ILE A 373 -13.94 0.33 1.88
C ILE A 373 -14.62 0.32 3.24
N GLU A 374 -14.95 1.48 3.80
CA GLU A 374 -15.59 1.60 5.11
C GLU A 374 -16.86 0.73 5.23
N ASP A 375 -17.59 0.57 4.12
CA ASP A 375 -18.86 -0.17 4.07
C ASP A 375 -18.74 -1.65 3.64
N THR A 376 -17.55 -2.15 3.28
CA THR A 376 -17.39 -3.55 2.79
C THR A 376 -16.53 -4.41 3.71
N LEU A 377 -16.89 -5.67 3.90
CA LEU A 377 -16.14 -6.64 4.73
C LEU A 377 -15.48 -7.74 3.91
N LEU A 378 -15.61 -7.67 2.59
CA LEU A 378 -15.01 -8.64 1.69
C LEU A 378 -13.49 -8.57 1.83
N ASP A 379 -12.85 -9.65 2.27
CA ASP A 379 -11.38 -9.70 2.34
C ASP A 379 -10.75 -9.60 0.95
N SER A 380 -11.46 -10.01 -0.11
CA SER A 380 -11.05 -9.78 -1.50
C SER A 380 -10.98 -8.30 -1.90
N VAL A 381 -11.62 -7.41 -1.14
CA VAL A 381 -11.55 -5.95 -1.31
C VAL A 381 -10.63 -5.34 -0.26
N ASN A 382 -10.86 -5.66 1.02
CA ASN A 382 -10.17 -5.04 2.12
C ASN A 382 -8.68 -5.42 2.17
N ASP A 383 -8.29 -6.67 1.92
CA ASP A 383 -6.88 -7.07 2.06
C ASP A 383 -5.98 -6.40 1.00
N PRO A 384 -6.33 -6.34 -0.30
CA PRO A 384 -5.55 -5.58 -1.27
C PRO A 384 -5.48 -4.08 -0.92
N ILE A 385 -6.55 -3.49 -0.40
CA ILE A 385 -6.58 -2.07 -0.07
C ILE A 385 -5.80 -1.78 1.20
N ASN A 386 -5.89 -2.66 2.21
CA ASN A 386 -5.05 -2.59 3.40
C ASN A 386 -3.57 -2.76 3.07
N THR A 387 -3.24 -3.60 2.09
CA THR A 387 -1.89 -3.69 1.52
C THR A 387 -1.43 -2.32 1.02
N GLN A 388 -2.23 -1.68 0.16
CA GLN A 388 -1.90 -0.36 -0.36
C GLN A 388 -1.83 0.69 0.77
N LEU A 389 -2.72 0.65 1.77
CA LEU A 389 -2.68 1.58 2.90
C LEU A 389 -1.39 1.43 3.72
N GLY A 390 -0.94 0.19 3.96
CA GLY A 390 0.36 -0.07 4.58
C GLY A 390 1.52 0.46 3.73
N ILE A 391 1.50 0.26 2.41
CA ILE A 391 2.49 0.82 1.47
C ILE A 391 2.49 2.35 1.55
N GLY A 392 1.32 2.98 1.56
CA GLY A 392 1.16 4.42 1.70
C GLY A 392 1.75 4.97 3.00
N LEU A 393 1.49 4.31 4.14
CA LEU A 393 2.14 4.66 5.40
C LEU A 393 3.68 4.61 5.30
N ALA A 394 4.22 3.59 4.65
CA ALA A 394 5.66 3.48 4.44
C ALA A 394 6.20 4.63 3.54
N LYS A 395 5.49 5.01 2.47
CA LYS A 395 5.86 6.16 1.64
C LYS A 395 5.94 7.48 2.43
N TYR A 396 5.12 7.63 3.47
CA TYR A 396 5.19 8.78 4.39
C TYR A 396 6.20 8.59 5.55
N GLY A 397 7.02 7.54 5.54
CA GLY A 397 8.06 7.29 6.54
C GLY A 397 7.61 6.54 7.79
N PHE A 398 6.38 6.01 7.82
CA PHE A 398 5.78 5.32 8.96
C PHE A 398 6.00 3.80 8.88
N PHE A 399 7.26 3.37 8.80
CA PHE A 399 7.62 1.98 8.46
C PHE A 399 7.17 0.94 9.49
N ASP A 400 7.36 1.21 10.79
CA ASP A 400 6.95 0.28 11.85
C ASP A 400 5.42 0.19 11.95
N GLU A 401 4.74 1.32 11.80
CA GLU A 401 3.28 1.40 11.78
C GLU A 401 2.71 0.69 10.56
N SER A 402 3.34 0.82 9.39
CA SER A 402 3.00 0.07 8.17
C SER A 402 3.07 -1.44 8.38
N ILE A 403 4.17 -1.94 8.97
CA ILE A 403 4.34 -3.37 9.26
C ILE A 403 3.23 -3.85 10.22
N SER A 404 3.06 -3.18 11.36
CA SER A 404 2.01 -3.55 12.33
C SER A 404 0.61 -3.45 11.73
N TYR A 405 0.36 -2.45 10.87
CA TYR A 405 -0.91 -2.30 10.19
C TYR A 405 -1.22 -3.50 9.30
N LEU A 406 -0.27 -3.96 8.48
CA LEU A 406 -0.47 -5.13 7.64
C LEU A 406 -0.66 -6.41 8.46
N GLU A 407 0.04 -6.56 9.59
CA GLU A 407 -0.16 -7.69 10.51
C GLU A 407 -1.59 -7.73 11.08
N ASP A 408 -2.12 -6.56 11.40
CA ASP A 408 -3.42 -6.43 12.05
C ASP A 408 -4.59 -6.49 11.07
N ASN A 409 -4.37 -6.21 9.78
CA ASN A 409 -5.45 -5.95 8.81
C ASN A 409 -5.45 -6.83 7.55
N LEU A 410 -4.46 -7.71 7.40
CA LEU A 410 -4.44 -8.73 6.35
C LEU A 410 -4.71 -10.11 6.95
N TYR A 411 -5.61 -10.87 6.32
CA TYR A 411 -6.08 -12.13 6.90
C TYR A 411 -5.89 -13.33 5.98
N GLN A 412 -6.02 -13.15 4.66
CA GLN A 412 -5.80 -14.24 3.73
C GLN A 412 -4.30 -14.51 3.58
N ALA A 413 -3.85 -15.76 3.72
CA ALA A 413 -2.43 -16.11 3.63
C ALA A 413 -1.76 -15.62 2.35
N LYS A 414 -2.46 -15.67 1.21
CA LYS A 414 -1.99 -15.12 -0.07
C LYS A 414 -1.81 -13.61 -0.01
N GLU A 415 -2.76 -12.88 0.56
CA GLU A 415 -2.74 -11.42 0.62
C GLU A 415 -1.76 -10.92 1.70
N ILE A 416 -1.62 -11.61 2.83
CA ILE A 416 -0.51 -11.38 3.79
C ILE A 416 0.83 -11.53 3.08
N GLN A 417 1.01 -12.62 2.32
CA GLN A 417 2.25 -12.88 1.59
C GLN A 417 2.55 -11.79 0.56
N GLU A 418 1.57 -11.41 -0.29
CA GLU A 418 1.78 -10.40 -1.33
C GLU A 418 1.90 -9.00 -0.72
N GLY A 419 1.11 -8.68 0.31
CA GLY A 419 1.14 -7.37 0.95
C GLY A 419 2.46 -7.06 1.63
N PHE A 420 3.04 -8.02 2.36
CA PHE A 420 4.39 -7.85 2.90
C PHE A 420 5.48 -7.86 1.82
N TYR A 421 5.25 -8.52 0.68
CA TYR A 421 6.19 -8.48 -0.44
C TYR A 421 6.21 -7.10 -1.11
N GLU A 422 5.04 -6.53 -1.41
CA GLU A 422 4.92 -5.21 -2.02
C GLU A 422 5.37 -4.10 -1.07
N LEU A 423 5.10 -4.24 0.24
CA LEU A 423 5.69 -3.38 1.26
C LEU A 423 7.22 -3.44 1.23
N ALA A 424 7.81 -4.64 1.14
CA ALA A 424 9.26 -4.76 1.09
C ALA A 424 9.88 -4.09 -0.15
N LYS A 425 9.30 -4.27 -1.33
CA LYS A 425 9.73 -3.57 -2.55
C LYS A 425 9.72 -2.05 -2.34
N THR A 426 8.62 -1.53 -1.80
CA THR A 426 8.49 -0.12 -1.47
C THR A 426 9.58 0.33 -0.49
N LEU A 427 9.86 -0.46 0.55
CA LEU A 427 10.90 -0.15 1.53
C LEU A 427 12.31 -0.17 0.91
N ILE A 428 12.60 -1.07 -0.03
CA ILE A 428 13.86 -1.09 -0.81
C ILE A 428 14.00 0.18 -1.65
N ASP A 429 12.92 0.59 -2.32
CA ASP A 429 12.90 1.83 -3.11
C ASP A 429 13.18 3.06 -2.21
N LEU A 430 12.62 3.06 -0.99
CA LEU A 430 12.83 4.08 0.05
C LEU A 430 14.14 3.93 0.84
N LYS A 431 15.04 3.03 0.43
CA LYS A 431 16.34 2.77 1.10
C LYS A 431 16.22 2.37 2.57
N GLN A 432 15.18 1.61 2.92
CA GLN A 432 14.90 1.08 4.25
C GLN A 432 15.12 -0.44 4.32
N ASP A 433 16.31 -0.87 3.90
CA ASP A 433 16.66 -2.29 3.71
C ASP A 433 16.41 -3.14 4.98
N ASP A 434 16.71 -2.64 6.18
CA ASP A 434 16.48 -3.38 7.42
C ASP A 434 14.99 -3.68 7.68
N LYS A 435 14.09 -2.76 7.29
CA LYS A 435 12.65 -2.93 7.43
C LYS A 435 12.11 -3.81 6.31
N ALA A 436 12.63 -3.65 5.10
CA ALA A 436 12.31 -4.50 3.97
C ALA A 436 12.64 -5.98 4.26
N ALA A 437 13.77 -6.26 4.93
CA ALA A 437 14.15 -7.59 5.42
C ALA A 437 13.07 -8.21 6.33
N ILE A 438 12.53 -7.41 7.25
CA ILE A 438 11.49 -7.83 8.18
C ILE A 438 10.20 -8.15 7.41
N ALA A 439 9.80 -7.28 6.48
CA ALA A 439 8.63 -7.48 5.64
C ALA A 439 8.77 -8.74 4.76
N LEU A 440 9.90 -8.94 4.08
CA LEU A 440 10.20 -10.14 3.30
C LEU A 440 10.20 -11.40 4.16
N SER A 441 10.74 -11.34 5.38
CA SER A 441 10.69 -12.45 6.34
C SER A 441 9.25 -12.81 6.71
N LYS A 442 8.37 -11.83 6.94
CA LYS A 442 6.95 -12.07 7.21
C LYS A 442 6.25 -12.68 5.99
N ALA A 443 6.43 -12.12 4.79
CA ALA A 443 5.91 -12.68 3.54
C ALA A 443 6.32 -14.15 3.36
N PHE A 444 7.60 -14.44 3.57
CA PHE A 444 8.17 -15.77 3.45
C PHE A 444 7.65 -16.74 4.51
N ASN A 445 7.52 -16.32 5.77
CA ASN A 445 7.00 -17.18 6.84
C ASN A 445 5.53 -17.56 6.59
N THR A 446 4.72 -16.64 6.07
CA THR A 446 3.34 -16.92 5.65
C THR A 446 3.31 -17.91 4.48
N LEU A 447 4.16 -17.69 3.48
CA LEU A 447 4.34 -18.65 2.39
C LEU A 447 4.72 -20.02 2.95
N LYS A 448 5.74 -20.13 3.82
CA LYS A 448 6.16 -21.38 4.47
C LYS A 448 5.00 -22.12 5.14
N LEU A 449 4.14 -21.44 5.90
CA LEU A 449 2.97 -22.05 6.56
C LEU A 449 1.97 -22.64 5.56
N SER A 450 1.65 -21.90 4.49
CA SER A 450 0.78 -22.42 3.42
C SER A 450 1.38 -23.64 2.72
N LEU A 451 2.72 -23.70 2.64
CA LEU A 451 3.45 -24.71 1.89
C LEU A 451 3.66 -26.01 2.63
N VAL A 452 3.88 -26.00 3.95
CA VAL A 452 4.06 -27.23 4.74
C VAL A 452 2.88 -28.19 4.53
N ASN A 453 1.70 -27.66 4.23
CA ASN A 453 0.49 -28.42 3.95
C ASN A 453 0.36 -28.86 2.48
N SER A 454 1.11 -28.27 1.54
CA SER A 454 0.93 -28.41 0.08
C SER A 454 2.13 -28.96 -0.70
N LEU A 455 3.20 -29.41 -0.03
CA LEU A 455 4.43 -29.93 -0.65
C LEU A 455 4.18 -31.24 -1.44
N SER A 456 3.54 -31.12 -2.61
CA SER A 456 3.62 -32.09 -3.69
C SER A 456 4.72 -31.65 -4.67
N SER A 457 5.46 -32.62 -5.23
CA SER A 457 6.67 -32.41 -6.02
C SER A 457 6.49 -31.67 -7.36
N THR A 458 5.36 -31.01 -7.61
CA THR A 458 5.00 -30.40 -8.91
C THR A 458 4.72 -28.90 -8.89
N ASN A 459 4.74 -28.21 -7.73
CA ASN A 459 4.39 -26.79 -7.70
C ASN A 459 5.53 -25.90 -8.25
N THR A 460 5.44 -25.46 -9.51
CA THR A 460 6.41 -24.57 -10.16
C THR A 460 6.29 -23.12 -9.69
N THR A 461 5.06 -22.68 -9.34
CA THR A 461 4.78 -21.34 -8.79
C THR A 461 5.52 -21.13 -7.47
N LEU A 462 5.62 -22.17 -6.64
CA LEU A 462 6.42 -22.17 -5.41
C LEU A 462 7.87 -21.76 -5.67
N MET A 463 8.54 -22.42 -6.62
CA MET A 463 9.95 -22.16 -6.88
C MET A 463 10.16 -20.76 -7.46
N ALA A 464 9.21 -20.26 -8.26
CA ALA A 464 9.23 -18.88 -8.74
C ALA A 464 9.10 -17.87 -7.59
N ASN A 465 8.19 -18.11 -6.64
CA ASN A 465 8.00 -17.22 -5.49
C ASN A 465 9.22 -17.24 -4.57
N ILE A 466 9.78 -18.41 -4.23
CA ILE A 466 11.00 -18.46 -3.42
C ILE A 466 12.14 -17.73 -4.15
N ASN A 467 12.32 -17.96 -5.46
CA ASN A 467 13.34 -17.26 -6.26
C ASN A 467 13.16 -15.74 -6.20
N ARG A 468 11.91 -15.28 -6.30
CA ARG A 468 11.53 -13.86 -6.18
C ARG A 468 11.94 -13.30 -4.81
N TYR A 469 11.54 -13.93 -3.71
CA TYR A 469 11.89 -13.49 -2.34
C TYR A 469 13.39 -13.49 -2.06
N MET A 470 14.12 -14.49 -2.59
CA MET A 470 15.57 -14.58 -2.45
C MET A 470 16.32 -13.54 -3.25
N ALA A 471 15.76 -13.12 -4.39
CA ALA A 471 16.33 -12.05 -5.17
C ALA A 471 16.28 -10.74 -4.38
N GLU A 472 15.12 -10.39 -3.84
CA GLU A 472 14.94 -9.13 -3.11
C GLU A 472 15.71 -9.10 -1.78
N LEU A 473 15.65 -10.17 -0.97
CA LEU A 473 16.42 -10.27 0.30
C LEU A 473 17.93 -10.21 0.11
N GLY A 474 18.39 -10.42 -1.12
CA GLY A 474 19.79 -10.38 -1.45
C GLY A 474 20.38 -9.00 -1.64
N TYR A 475 19.60 -8.10 -2.23
CA TYR A 475 20.02 -6.71 -2.39
C TYR A 475 20.33 -6.04 -1.04
N GLU A 476 19.63 -6.41 0.02
CA GLU A 476 19.78 -5.81 1.35
C GLU A 476 21.07 -6.23 2.11
N ASN A 477 21.71 -7.33 1.72
CA ASN A 477 22.83 -7.89 2.50
C ASN A 477 24.14 -7.11 2.33
N ASP A 478 24.20 -6.13 1.43
CA ASP A 478 25.33 -5.18 1.37
C ASP A 478 25.46 -4.36 2.66
N ASN A 479 24.39 -4.27 3.47
CA ASN A 479 24.37 -3.60 4.77
C ASN A 479 24.61 -4.54 5.98
N GLY A 480 24.87 -5.84 5.76
CA GLY A 480 25.30 -6.77 6.81
C GLY A 480 24.18 -7.45 7.62
N ASN A 481 22.92 -7.37 7.19
CA ASN A 481 21.80 -8.02 7.87
C ASN A 481 21.65 -9.50 7.46
N ILE A 482 22.41 -10.37 8.13
CA ILE A 482 22.54 -11.81 7.81
C ILE A 482 21.25 -12.63 8.08
N THR A 483 20.35 -12.14 8.93
CA THR A 483 19.33 -12.97 9.60
C THR A 483 18.21 -13.45 8.68
N GLY A 484 17.69 -12.59 7.80
CA GLY A 484 16.63 -12.96 6.84
C GLY A 484 17.13 -13.99 5.84
N PHE A 485 18.32 -13.73 5.28
CA PHE A 485 18.96 -14.60 4.33
C PHE A 485 19.33 -15.98 4.91
N SER A 486 19.89 -16.03 6.13
CA SER A 486 20.21 -17.29 6.79
C SER A 486 18.97 -18.13 7.06
N THR A 487 17.90 -17.52 7.55
CA THR A 487 16.61 -18.20 7.81
C THR A 487 16.06 -18.88 6.56
N MET A 488 16.21 -18.24 5.41
CA MET A 488 15.74 -18.77 4.15
C MET A 488 16.63 -19.89 3.61
N LEU A 489 17.96 -19.79 3.74
CA LEU A 489 18.86 -20.91 3.43
C LEU A 489 18.60 -22.12 4.34
N ASP A 490 18.28 -21.89 5.61
CA ASP A 490 17.92 -22.96 6.54
C ASP A 490 16.58 -23.60 6.17
N TYR A 491 15.65 -22.83 5.59
CA TYR A 491 14.42 -23.39 5.03
C TYR A 491 14.67 -24.23 3.77
N LEU A 492 15.66 -23.89 2.92
CA LEU A 492 16.05 -24.76 1.81
C LEU A 492 16.59 -26.10 2.32
N ASP A 493 17.35 -26.10 3.41
CA ASP A 493 17.77 -27.33 4.09
C ASP A 493 16.57 -28.11 4.63
N GLU A 494 15.59 -27.42 5.23
CA GLU A 494 14.35 -28.04 5.70
C GLU A 494 13.55 -28.68 4.54
N ILE A 495 13.36 -27.95 3.44
CA ILE A 495 12.71 -28.46 2.22
C ILE A 495 13.47 -29.68 1.70
N LYS A 496 14.79 -29.58 1.58
CA LYS A 496 15.66 -30.68 1.13
C LYS A 496 15.45 -31.93 1.99
N SER A 497 15.39 -31.78 3.32
CA SER A 497 15.18 -32.89 4.25
C SER A 497 13.83 -33.62 4.06
N LYS A 498 12.83 -32.96 3.46
CA LYS A 498 11.50 -33.52 3.19
C LYS A 498 11.40 -34.23 1.83
N PHE A 499 12.40 -34.13 0.96
CA PHE A 499 12.37 -34.78 -0.36
C PHE A 499 12.89 -36.23 -0.31
N ASN A 500 12.19 -37.13 -1.00
CA ASN A 500 12.44 -38.58 -1.00
C ASN A 500 13.63 -39.00 -1.90
N SER A 501 14.72 -38.25 -1.89
CA SER A 501 15.95 -38.55 -2.65
C SER A 501 15.76 -38.66 -4.18
N LYS A 502 14.71 -38.06 -4.76
CA LYS A 502 14.54 -38.03 -6.22
C LYS A 502 15.38 -36.90 -6.81
N SER A 503 16.13 -37.19 -7.88
CA SER A 503 16.96 -36.20 -8.58
C SER A 503 16.19 -34.99 -9.12
N SER A 504 14.90 -35.14 -9.46
CA SER A 504 14.08 -33.99 -9.89
C SER A 504 13.87 -32.95 -8.80
N ASP A 505 13.86 -33.36 -7.53
CA ASP A 505 13.61 -32.45 -6.41
C ASP A 505 14.88 -31.66 -6.08
N PHE A 506 16.02 -32.36 -6.04
CA PHE A 506 17.34 -31.74 -5.96
C PHE A 506 17.60 -30.78 -7.11
N GLN A 507 17.24 -31.14 -8.35
CA GLN A 507 17.43 -30.28 -9.52
C GLN A 507 16.71 -28.94 -9.36
N LYS A 508 15.50 -28.94 -8.79
CA LYS A 508 14.74 -27.71 -8.56
C LYS A 508 15.41 -26.84 -7.49
N ILE A 509 15.86 -27.43 -6.38
CA ILE A 509 16.58 -26.71 -5.33
C ILE A 509 17.89 -26.13 -5.87
N THR A 510 18.68 -26.94 -6.59
CA THR A 510 19.93 -26.51 -7.20
C THR A 510 19.71 -25.40 -8.22
N SER A 511 18.70 -25.52 -9.10
CA SER A 511 18.35 -24.46 -10.06
C SER A 511 17.90 -23.17 -9.39
N LEU A 512 17.20 -23.27 -8.25
CA LEU A 512 16.78 -22.11 -7.48
C LEU A 512 18.01 -21.39 -6.90
N ILE A 513 18.86 -22.13 -6.19
CA ILE A 513 20.08 -21.58 -5.57
C ILE A 513 21.04 -21.00 -6.62
N ASP A 514 21.14 -21.67 -7.75
CA ASP A 514 21.89 -21.25 -8.93
C ASP A 514 21.36 -19.91 -9.47
N ASN A 515 20.05 -19.83 -9.76
CA ASN A 515 19.43 -18.59 -10.20
C ASN A 515 19.62 -17.44 -9.22
N ILE A 516 19.69 -17.72 -7.93
CA ILE A 516 19.88 -16.69 -6.91
C ILE A 516 21.34 -16.25 -6.85
N ALA A 517 22.26 -17.19 -6.68
CA ALA A 517 23.68 -16.89 -6.64
C ALA A 517 24.12 -16.10 -7.88
N VAL A 518 23.56 -16.45 -9.04
CA VAL A 518 23.95 -15.88 -10.33
C VAL A 518 23.12 -14.65 -10.67
N ASN A 519 21.80 -14.81 -10.81
CA ASN A 519 20.99 -13.72 -11.34
C ASN A 519 20.82 -12.57 -10.34
N THR A 520 20.89 -12.87 -9.04
CA THR A 520 20.73 -11.86 -7.99
C THR A 520 22.07 -11.35 -7.50
N TYR A 521 23.04 -12.19 -7.20
CA TYR A 521 24.23 -11.71 -6.50
C TYR A 521 25.42 -11.50 -7.43
N PHE A 522 25.68 -12.43 -8.33
CA PHE A 522 26.77 -12.30 -9.29
C PHE A 522 26.54 -11.10 -10.22
N TYR A 523 25.32 -10.96 -10.76
CA TYR A 523 25.02 -9.83 -11.66
C TYR A 523 24.85 -8.47 -10.97
N ASN A 524 24.75 -8.42 -9.64
CA ASN A 524 24.76 -7.17 -8.88
C ASN A 524 26.10 -6.92 -8.18
N ASN A 525 27.18 -7.56 -8.66
CA ASN A 525 28.54 -7.42 -8.12
C ASN A 525 28.71 -7.80 -6.63
N ASN A 526 27.75 -8.53 -6.04
CA ASN A 526 27.84 -9.04 -4.67
C ASN A 526 28.53 -10.42 -4.64
N LEU A 527 29.81 -10.41 -4.99
CA LEU A 527 30.57 -11.64 -5.27
C LEU A 527 30.76 -12.54 -4.04
N ASP A 528 30.88 -11.96 -2.84
CA ASP A 528 31.11 -12.72 -1.60
C ASP A 528 29.87 -13.53 -1.20
N LEU A 529 28.69 -12.95 -1.36
CA LEU A 529 27.45 -13.63 -1.07
C LEU A 529 27.11 -14.65 -2.15
N ALA A 530 27.29 -14.28 -3.43
CA ALA A 530 27.22 -15.23 -4.54
C ALA A 530 28.08 -16.46 -4.23
N LYS A 531 29.35 -16.28 -3.86
CA LYS A 531 30.27 -17.38 -3.46
C LYS A 531 29.72 -18.24 -2.33
N LYS A 532 29.23 -17.64 -1.23
CA LYS A 532 28.69 -18.39 -0.07
C LYS A 532 27.49 -19.26 -0.45
N ILE A 533 26.58 -18.71 -1.23
CA ILE A 533 25.37 -19.40 -1.71
C ILE A 533 25.76 -20.56 -2.62
N PHE A 534 26.70 -20.26 -3.52
CA PHE A 534 27.20 -21.23 -4.47
C PHE A 534 27.93 -22.40 -3.80
N GLN A 535 28.73 -22.14 -2.77
CA GLN A 535 29.36 -23.17 -1.95
C GLN A 535 28.32 -24.11 -1.30
N ARG A 536 27.18 -23.57 -0.86
CA ARG A 536 26.06 -24.38 -0.33
C ARG A 536 25.42 -25.20 -1.45
N ASN A 537 25.29 -24.66 -2.65
CA ASN A 537 24.81 -25.40 -3.83
C ASN A 537 25.71 -26.58 -4.19
N ILE A 538 27.02 -26.39 -4.17
CA ILE A 538 28.01 -27.45 -4.39
C ILE A 538 27.82 -28.59 -3.39
N LYS A 539 27.58 -28.27 -2.10
CA LYS A 539 27.28 -29.29 -1.08
C LYS A 539 26.00 -30.08 -1.40
N TYR A 540 24.98 -29.44 -1.96
CA TYR A 540 23.74 -30.15 -2.34
C TYR A 540 23.92 -31.05 -3.55
N ILE A 541 24.75 -30.62 -4.49
CA ILE A 541 25.19 -31.43 -5.61
C ILE A 541 25.91 -32.70 -5.14
N ASP A 542 26.78 -32.59 -4.13
CA ASP A 542 27.52 -33.75 -3.61
C ASP A 542 26.59 -34.85 -3.08
N GLU A 543 25.39 -34.48 -2.64
CA GLU A 543 24.37 -35.39 -2.11
C GLU A 543 23.34 -35.83 -3.17
N MET A 544 23.41 -35.29 -4.39
CA MET A 544 22.40 -35.49 -5.43
C MET A 544 22.55 -36.85 -6.14
N PRO A 545 21.48 -37.64 -6.29
CA PRO A 545 21.53 -38.87 -7.06
C PRO A 545 21.67 -38.57 -8.56
N MET A 546 22.67 -39.21 -9.17
CA MET A 546 23.09 -39.02 -10.57
C MET A 546 22.34 -39.95 -11.54
N ASP A 547 21.02 -39.88 -11.56
CA ASP A 547 20.18 -40.77 -12.40
C ASP A 547 19.53 -40.04 -13.59
N LYS A 548 19.69 -38.72 -13.73
CA LYS A 548 19.11 -37.90 -14.81
C LYS A 548 20.11 -37.02 -15.54
N PHE A 549 19.89 -36.86 -16.84
CA PHE A 549 20.70 -36.03 -17.73
C PHE A 549 20.66 -34.53 -17.39
N SER A 550 19.51 -34.03 -16.91
CA SER A 550 19.34 -32.61 -16.54
C SER A 550 20.26 -32.17 -15.41
N VAL A 551 20.74 -33.08 -14.56
CA VAL A 551 21.68 -32.79 -13.48
C VAL A 551 23.01 -32.29 -14.03
N VAL A 552 23.48 -32.90 -15.11
CA VAL A 552 24.79 -32.62 -15.70
C VAL A 552 24.85 -31.21 -16.32
N TYR A 553 23.74 -30.71 -16.84
CA TYR A 553 23.58 -29.32 -17.29
C TYR A 553 23.88 -28.33 -16.15
N TYR A 554 23.26 -28.53 -14.98
CA TYR A 554 23.45 -27.62 -13.84
C TYR A 554 24.88 -27.69 -13.30
N LEU A 555 25.52 -28.86 -13.32
CA LEU A 555 26.91 -28.99 -12.86
C LEU A 555 27.90 -28.17 -13.67
N TYR A 556 27.76 -28.11 -14.99
CA TYR A 556 28.63 -27.28 -15.82
C TYR A 556 28.31 -25.79 -15.73
N ARG A 557 27.02 -25.43 -15.66
CA ARG A 557 26.62 -24.04 -15.40
C ARG A 557 27.23 -23.55 -14.08
N ILE A 558 27.11 -24.38 -13.04
CA ILE A 558 27.70 -24.12 -11.73
C ILE A 558 29.23 -24.08 -11.83
N ALA A 559 29.85 -24.95 -12.62
CA ALA A 559 31.30 -24.90 -12.78
C ALA A 559 31.81 -23.61 -13.45
N ILE A 560 31.07 -23.09 -14.44
CA ILE A 560 31.37 -21.84 -15.15
C ILE A 560 31.21 -20.64 -14.23
N GLU A 561 30.07 -20.52 -13.56
CA GLU A 561 29.76 -19.37 -12.72
C GLU A 561 30.63 -19.37 -11.46
N GLY A 562 30.88 -20.54 -10.86
CA GLY A 562 31.81 -20.68 -9.74
C GLY A 562 33.24 -20.32 -10.14
N GLN A 563 33.65 -20.63 -11.37
CA GLN A 563 34.94 -20.22 -11.89
C GLN A 563 35.00 -18.72 -12.15
N GLY A 564 33.92 -18.12 -12.65
CA GLY A 564 33.73 -16.67 -12.70
C GLY A 564 33.87 -15.99 -11.34
N LEU A 565 33.45 -16.68 -10.27
CA LEU A 565 33.61 -16.25 -8.88
C LEU A 565 35.00 -16.60 -8.28
N GLY A 566 35.93 -17.19 -9.03
CA GLY A 566 37.23 -17.61 -8.51
C GLY A 566 37.17 -18.79 -7.52
N LEU A 567 36.10 -19.58 -7.54
CA LEU A 567 35.98 -20.81 -6.76
C LEU A 567 36.67 -21.98 -7.46
N ASP A 568 37.17 -22.94 -6.67
CA ASP A 568 37.65 -24.21 -7.22
C ASP A 568 36.46 -25.08 -7.68
N THR A 569 36.16 -25.01 -8.96
CA THR A 569 35.07 -25.78 -9.59
C THR A 569 35.54 -27.09 -10.21
N SER A 570 36.82 -27.46 -10.04
CA SER A 570 37.41 -28.69 -10.59
C SER A 570 36.63 -29.93 -10.16
N LYS A 571 36.07 -29.93 -8.95
CA LYS A 571 35.20 -31.00 -8.44
C LYS A 571 33.86 -31.11 -9.20
N ALA A 572 33.15 -30.01 -9.42
CA ALA A 572 31.88 -30.01 -10.16
C ALA A 572 32.09 -30.52 -11.59
N VAL A 573 33.20 -30.14 -12.22
CA VAL A 573 33.59 -30.63 -13.55
C VAL A 573 34.00 -32.09 -13.55
N ASN A 574 34.75 -32.54 -12.55
CA ASN A 574 35.10 -33.96 -12.43
C ASN A 574 33.85 -34.83 -12.23
N ILE A 575 32.88 -34.35 -11.46
CA ILE A 575 31.58 -34.99 -11.28
C ILE A 575 30.80 -35.03 -12.61
N ALA A 576 30.75 -33.92 -13.36
CA ALA A 576 30.08 -33.88 -14.66
C ALA A 576 30.75 -34.81 -15.70
N LYS A 577 32.09 -34.80 -15.77
CA LYS A 577 32.91 -35.63 -16.67
C LYS A 577 32.84 -37.14 -16.34
N SER A 578 32.67 -37.49 -15.06
CA SER A 578 32.59 -38.88 -14.61
C SER A 578 31.18 -39.50 -14.70
N SER A 579 30.16 -38.71 -15.05
CA SER A 579 28.78 -39.18 -15.12
C SER A 579 28.55 -40.15 -16.30
N ALA A 580 27.62 -41.10 -16.15
CA ALA A 580 27.22 -42.03 -17.22
C ALA A 580 26.64 -41.33 -18.47
N PHE A 581 26.40 -40.01 -18.38
CA PHE A 581 25.89 -39.17 -19.45
C PHE A 581 26.99 -38.37 -20.18
N ALA A 582 28.27 -38.58 -19.86
CA ALA A 582 29.41 -37.90 -20.49
C ALA A 582 29.41 -37.97 -22.03
N SER A 583 28.87 -39.04 -22.62
CA SER A 583 28.75 -39.18 -24.08
C SER A 583 27.76 -38.20 -24.71
N ARG A 584 26.74 -37.74 -23.97
CA ARG A 584 25.79 -36.70 -24.43
C ARG A 584 26.32 -35.27 -24.19
N LEU A 585 27.51 -35.17 -23.58
CA LEU A 585 28.28 -33.94 -23.40
C LEU A 585 29.37 -33.81 -24.45
N GLU A 586 29.50 -34.76 -25.38
CA GLU A 586 30.30 -34.54 -26.56
C GLU A 586 29.85 -33.26 -27.27
N PRO A 587 30.74 -32.56 -27.97
CA PRO A 587 30.41 -31.31 -28.66
C PRO A 587 29.19 -31.38 -29.60
N SER A 588 28.81 -32.58 -30.06
CA SER A 588 27.62 -32.83 -30.87
C SER A 588 26.32 -32.96 -30.07
N GLY A 589 26.40 -33.08 -28.74
CA GLY A 589 25.30 -33.27 -27.83
C GLY A 589 24.59 -31.98 -27.42
N THR A 590 23.39 -32.11 -26.84
CA THR A 590 22.49 -30.99 -26.53
C THR A 590 23.10 -29.92 -25.62
N TYR A 591 24.11 -30.27 -24.82
CA TYR A 591 24.75 -29.38 -23.82
C TYR A 591 26.27 -29.27 -23.95
N GLY A 592 26.85 -29.68 -25.09
CA GLY A 592 28.30 -29.61 -25.31
C GLY A 592 28.87 -28.17 -25.23
N TYR A 593 28.02 -27.16 -25.41
CA TYR A 593 28.40 -25.74 -25.35
C TYR A 593 28.85 -25.27 -23.96
N TYR A 594 28.33 -25.85 -22.86
CA TYR A 594 28.82 -25.50 -21.52
C TYR A 594 30.21 -26.05 -21.25
N ALA A 595 30.51 -27.28 -21.71
CA ALA A 595 31.85 -27.84 -21.58
C ALA A 595 32.87 -26.97 -22.34
N VAL A 596 32.49 -26.51 -23.54
CA VAL A 596 33.28 -25.56 -24.34
C VAL A 596 33.49 -24.23 -23.59
N ALA A 597 32.43 -23.66 -23.01
CA ALA A 597 32.55 -22.40 -22.28
C ALA A 597 33.43 -22.53 -21.02
N TYR A 598 33.29 -23.62 -20.27
CA TYR A 598 34.14 -23.94 -19.13
C TYR A 598 35.61 -24.07 -19.54
N ASP A 599 35.92 -24.88 -20.56
CA ASP A 599 37.30 -25.06 -21.03
C ASP A 599 37.90 -23.72 -21.49
N GLY A 600 37.08 -22.85 -22.09
CA GLY A 600 37.46 -21.48 -22.46
C GLY A 600 37.85 -20.63 -21.24
N LEU A 601 36.99 -20.59 -20.21
CA LEU A 601 37.27 -19.86 -18.96
C LEU A 601 38.45 -20.44 -18.19
N ALA A 602 38.67 -21.76 -18.26
CA ALA A 602 39.81 -22.45 -17.66
C ALA A 602 41.13 -22.26 -18.40
N GLY A 603 41.13 -21.50 -19.50
CA GLY A 603 42.31 -21.27 -20.33
C GLY A 603 42.72 -22.51 -21.15
N ASN A 604 41.90 -23.56 -21.19
CA ASN A 604 42.09 -24.72 -22.06
C ASN A 604 41.55 -24.45 -23.47
N LEU A 605 42.11 -23.42 -24.11
CA LEU A 605 41.62 -22.88 -25.37
C LEU A 605 41.63 -23.89 -26.50
N GLU A 606 42.59 -24.82 -26.54
CA GLU A 606 42.65 -25.84 -27.58
C GLU A 606 41.44 -26.77 -27.52
N ALA A 607 41.08 -27.26 -26.33
CA ALA A 607 39.91 -28.10 -26.12
C ALA A 607 38.61 -27.32 -26.36
N ALA A 608 38.53 -26.08 -25.85
CA ALA A 608 37.39 -25.21 -26.06
C ALA A 608 37.13 -24.99 -27.56
N MET A 609 38.17 -24.69 -28.35
CA MET A 609 38.02 -24.44 -29.78
C MET A 609 37.72 -25.69 -30.59
N ALA A 610 38.31 -26.84 -30.22
CA ALA A 610 37.95 -28.12 -30.83
C ALA A 610 36.47 -28.44 -30.61
N GLY A 611 35.97 -28.24 -29.38
CA GLY A 611 34.57 -28.43 -29.05
C GLY A 611 33.67 -27.41 -29.74
N TYR A 612 34.04 -26.13 -29.74
CA TYR A 612 33.27 -25.06 -30.40
C TYR A 612 33.04 -25.37 -31.87
N ASN A 613 34.08 -25.77 -32.59
CA ASN A 613 33.98 -26.08 -34.01
C ASN A 613 33.07 -27.28 -34.33
N ALA A 614 32.92 -28.20 -33.37
CA ALA A 614 32.04 -29.36 -33.49
C ALA A 614 30.58 -29.09 -33.07
N LEU A 615 30.27 -27.92 -32.48
CA LEU A 615 28.90 -27.50 -32.18
C LEU A 615 28.14 -27.12 -33.45
N SER A 616 26.81 -27.31 -33.44
CA SER A 616 25.93 -26.69 -34.44
C SER A 616 25.94 -25.16 -34.31
N SER A 617 25.57 -24.43 -35.36
CA SER A 617 25.52 -22.95 -35.32
C SER A 617 24.70 -22.40 -34.16
N SER A 618 23.53 -22.98 -33.88
CA SER A 618 22.71 -22.59 -32.72
C SER A 618 23.37 -22.84 -31.36
N ARG A 619 24.27 -23.82 -31.24
CA ARG A 619 24.97 -24.15 -29.99
C ARG A 619 26.29 -23.41 -29.83
N LYS A 620 26.90 -22.98 -30.93
CA LYS A 620 28.04 -22.06 -30.93
C LYS A 620 27.67 -20.73 -30.25
N ASP A 621 26.50 -20.21 -30.58
CA ASP A 621 25.88 -19.07 -29.89
C ASP A 621 25.80 -19.32 -28.38
N ASP A 622 25.14 -20.41 -27.97
CA ASP A 622 25.04 -20.77 -26.55
C ASP A 622 26.41 -20.87 -25.85
N ALA A 623 27.47 -21.34 -26.53
CA ALA A 623 28.81 -21.42 -25.94
C ALA A 623 29.40 -20.04 -25.66
N LEU A 624 29.30 -19.13 -26.63
CA LEU A 624 29.73 -17.73 -26.48
C LEU A 624 28.95 -17.06 -25.35
N LYS A 625 27.65 -17.32 -25.26
CA LYS A 625 26.74 -16.81 -24.22
C LYS A 625 27.14 -17.20 -22.80
N ASN A 626 27.59 -18.44 -22.63
CA ASN A 626 27.82 -19.01 -21.32
C ASN A 626 29.30 -18.95 -20.88
N GLY A 627 30.10 -18.04 -21.43
CA GLY A 627 31.44 -17.74 -20.90
C GLY A 627 32.62 -18.02 -21.84
N LEU A 628 32.42 -18.69 -22.98
CA LEU A 628 33.51 -18.87 -23.97
C LEU A 628 34.06 -17.51 -24.44
N ALA A 629 33.18 -16.52 -24.63
CA ALA A 629 33.59 -15.20 -25.07
C ALA A 629 34.54 -14.52 -24.08
N ALA A 630 34.19 -14.54 -22.78
CA ALA A 630 35.07 -14.07 -21.72
C ALA A 630 36.38 -14.87 -21.66
N GLY A 631 36.30 -16.20 -21.74
CA GLY A 631 37.47 -17.07 -21.75
C GLY A 631 38.44 -16.77 -22.89
N LEU A 632 37.94 -16.59 -24.11
CA LEU A 632 38.75 -16.19 -25.26
C LEU A 632 39.37 -14.81 -25.05
N PHE A 633 38.59 -13.85 -24.55
CA PHE A 633 39.07 -12.49 -24.33
C PHE A 633 40.20 -12.44 -23.29
N LEU A 634 39.98 -13.07 -22.13
CA LEU A 634 40.92 -13.10 -20.99
C LEU A 634 42.20 -13.88 -21.31
N ASN A 635 42.12 -14.91 -22.15
CA ASN A 635 43.28 -15.74 -22.52
C ASN A 635 43.94 -15.29 -23.84
N GLY A 636 43.85 -14.01 -24.19
CA GLY A 636 44.64 -13.40 -25.28
C GLY A 636 44.14 -13.65 -26.70
N LYS A 637 42.91 -14.15 -26.87
CA LYS A 637 42.25 -14.38 -28.17
C LYS A 637 41.23 -13.30 -28.53
N LYS A 638 41.48 -12.06 -28.09
CA LYS A 638 40.58 -10.90 -28.24
C LYS A 638 40.18 -10.62 -29.70
N ASP A 639 41.13 -10.72 -30.63
CA ASP A 639 40.88 -10.47 -32.06
C ASP A 639 40.12 -11.64 -32.73
N GLU A 640 40.33 -12.86 -32.24
CA GLU A 640 39.68 -14.06 -32.76
C GLU A 640 38.23 -14.17 -32.27
N LEU A 641 37.92 -13.66 -31.07
CA LEU A 641 36.56 -13.64 -30.50
C LEU A 641 35.53 -13.09 -31.49
N PHE A 642 35.81 -11.95 -32.11
CA PHE A 642 34.87 -11.30 -33.02
C PHE A 642 34.72 -12.07 -34.35
N GLN A 643 35.76 -12.81 -34.77
CA GLN A 643 35.64 -13.75 -35.89
C GLN A 643 34.76 -14.95 -35.52
N TYR A 644 34.77 -15.37 -34.25
CA TYR A 644 33.90 -16.45 -33.78
C TYR A 644 32.44 -16.02 -33.69
N TYR A 645 32.16 -14.79 -33.26
CA TYR A 645 30.82 -14.19 -33.39
C TYR A 645 30.35 -14.22 -34.84
N ASP A 646 31.19 -13.81 -35.80
CA ASP A 646 30.87 -13.89 -37.23
C ASP A 646 30.56 -15.33 -37.70
N SER A 647 31.26 -16.33 -37.16
CA SER A 647 31.08 -17.75 -37.51
C SER A 647 29.83 -18.41 -36.91
N ALA A 648 29.36 -17.92 -35.76
CA ALA A 648 28.19 -18.47 -35.06
C ALA A 648 26.88 -18.19 -35.81
N TYR A 649 26.81 -17.10 -36.59
CA TYR A 649 25.57 -16.63 -37.23
C TYR A 649 25.65 -16.56 -38.77
N PRO A 650 25.82 -17.68 -39.49
CA PRO A 650 26.13 -17.64 -40.93
C PRO A 650 24.99 -17.14 -41.83
N ASN A 651 23.71 -17.25 -41.43
CA ASN A 651 22.55 -17.03 -42.32
C ASN A 651 21.67 -15.80 -41.99
N ASN A 652 21.83 -15.16 -40.83
CA ASN A 652 21.18 -13.90 -40.43
C ASN A 652 22.22 -13.02 -39.70
N LYS A 653 23.36 -12.81 -40.37
CA LYS A 653 24.64 -12.32 -39.81
C LYS A 653 24.59 -11.04 -38.96
N LYS A 654 23.55 -10.21 -39.10
CA LYS A 654 23.43 -8.92 -38.42
C LYS A 654 22.25 -8.82 -37.46
N ASP A 655 21.08 -9.36 -37.82
CA ASP A 655 19.88 -9.33 -37.00
C ASP A 655 20.08 -9.95 -35.61
N TYR A 656 20.96 -10.94 -35.50
CA TYR A 656 21.16 -11.67 -34.24
C TYR A 656 22.15 -10.96 -33.30
N LEU A 657 23.28 -10.45 -33.80
CA LEU A 657 24.22 -9.65 -32.97
C LEU A 657 23.61 -8.32 -32.51
N ILE A 658 22.74 -7.72 -33.33
CA ILE A 658 21.94 -6.54 -32.97
C ILE A 658 20.92 -6.88 -31.87
N LYS A 659 20.23 -8.03 -31.97
CA LYS A 659 19.33 -8.52 -30.91
C LYS A 659 20.07 -8.98 -29.65
N GLU A 660 21.31 -9.44 -29.76
CA GLU A 660 22.15 -9.92 -28.65
C GLU A 660 22.94 -8.80 -27.94
N ALA A 661 23.05 -7.63 -28.57
CA ALA A 661 23.48 -6.39 -27.92
C ALA A 661 22.33 -5.72 -27.13
N THR A 662 21.16 -6.37 -27.05
CA THR A 662 20.07 -6.01 -26.14
C THR A 662 20.26 -6.67 -24.76
N TYR A 663 19.49 -6.36 -23.71
CA TYR A 663 19.80 -6.89 -22.35
C TYR A 663 19.00 -8.14 -21.95
N GLN A 664 17.87 -8.53 -22.58
CA GLN A 664 17.03 -9.59 -21.98
C GLN A 664 17.30 -11.04 -22.40
N LYS A 665 17.61 -11.83 -21.36
CA LYS A 665 17.68 -13.30 -21.20
C LYS A 665 18.66 -14.01 -22.14
N SER A 666 19.87 -14.23 -21.59
CA SER A 666 20.99 -15.03 -22.13
C SER A 666 22.00 -14.32 -23.00
N ASN A 667 22.16 -12.99 -22.89
CA ASN A 667 23.00 -12.29 -23.86
C ASN A 667 24.50 -12.40 -23.55
N ALA A 668 25.23 -12.88 -24.54
CA ALA A 668 26.65 -13.23 -24.42
C ALA A 668 27.53 -12.06 -24.05
N ILE A 669 27.18 -10.89 -24.56
CA ILE A 669 28.07 -9.73 -24.57
C ILE A 669 28.15 -9.11 -23.17
N MET A 670 27.00 -8.91 -22.51
CA MET A 670 26.99 -8.39 -21.13
C MET A 670 27.49 -9.43 -20.12
N THR A 671 27.11 -10.71 -20.29
CA THR A 671 27.67 -11.80 -19.47
C THR A 671 29.19 -11.85 -19.62
N ALA A 672 29.71 -11.71 -20.83
CA ALA A 672 31.14 -11.65 -21.08
C ALA A 672 31.79 -10.41 -20.48
N ALA A 673 31.21 -9.21 -20.65
CA ALA A 673 31.71 -7.97 -20.06
C ALA A 673 31.83 -8.09 -18.52
N MET A 674 30.80 -8.61 -17.86
CA MET A 674 30.81 -8.82 -16.41
C MET A 674 31.85 -9.87 -16.00
N MET A 675 31.92 -11.01 -16.68
CA MET A 675 32.96 -12.02 -16.42
C MET A 675 34.37 -11.46 -16.66
N ILE A 676 34.56 -10.62 -17.68
CA ILE A 676 35.84 -9.95 -17.96
C ILE A 676 36.18 -8.96 -16.86
N HIS A 677 35.23 -8.17 -16.38
CA HIS A 677 35.44 -7.26 -15.26
C HIS A 677 35.86 -8.02 -14.00
N ILE A 678 35.16 -9.10 -13.67
CA ILE A 678 35.42 -9.89 -12.46
C ILE A 678 36.77 -10.64 -12.53
N LEU A 679 37.09 -11.25 -13.68
CA LEU A 679 38.26 -12.12 -13.82
C LEU A 679 39.51 -11.40 -14.34
N GLY A 680 39.33 -10.38 -15.18
CA GLY A 680 40.39 -9.61 -15.82
C GLY A 680 40.66 -8.27 -15.14
N GLY A 681 39.62 -7.62 -14.63
CA GLY A 681 39.67 -6.27 -14.06
C GLY A 681 39.23 -5.18 -15.03
N ASP A 682 39.38 -3.92 -14.58
CA ASP A 682 38.83 -2.73 -15.25
C ASP A 682 39.43 -2.47 -16.65
N ASN A 683 40.72 -2.74 -16.84
CA ASN A 683 41.41 -2.47 -18.11
C ASN A 683 40.92 -3.41 -19.22
N GLU A 684 40.71 -4.67 -18.89
CA GLU A 684 40.20 -5.69 -19.79
C GLU A 684 38.75 -5.40 -20.18
N LEU A 685 37.93 -4.93 -19.23
CA LEU A 685 36.57 -4.50 -19.54
C LEU A 685 36.58 -3.27 -20.46
N GLU A 686 37.42 -2.26 -20.17
CA GLU A 686 37.53 -1.08 -21.03
C GLU A 686 37.92 -1.43 -22.48
N ASP A 687 38.91 -2.31 -22.68
CA ASP A 687 39.33 -2.79 -24.02
C ASP A 687 38.21 -3.60 -24.71
N PHE A 688 37.44 -4.39 -23.95
CA PHE A 688 36.28 -5.10 -24.49
C PHE A 688 35.21 -4.13 -24.99
N LEU A 689 34.87 -3.11 -24.20
CA LEU A 689 33.88 -2.09 -24.55
C LEU A 689 34.34 -1.24 -25.75
N ASP A 690 35.62 -0.88 -25.83
CA ASP A 690 36.19 -0.13 -26.96
C ASP A 690 36.04 -0.91 -28.28
N ARG A 691 36.33 -2.21 -28.24
CA ARG A 691 36.21 -3.11 -29.40
C ARG A 691 34.75 -3.34 -29.79
N LEU A 692 33.88 -3.49 -28.80
CA LEU A 692 32.45 -3.64 -29.02
C LEU A 692 31.86 -2.38 -29.68
N HIS A 693 32.22 -1.19 -29.19
CA HIS A 693 31.82 0.08 -29.78
C HIS A 693 32.37 0.28 -31.19
N ALA A 694 33.61 -0.15 -31.46
CA ALA A 694 34.16 -0.14 -32.81
C ALA A 694 33.39 -1.09 -33.75
N LEU A 695 33.03 -2.27 -33.26
CA LEU A 695 32.27 -3.26 -34.03
C LEU A 695 30.84 -2.78 -34.30
N SER A 696 30.17 -2.17 -33.33
CA SER A 696 28.79 -1.69 -33.48
C SER A 696 28.64 -0.67 -34.61
N LYS A 697 29.68 0.14 -34.85
CA LYS A 697 29.75 1.09 -35.98
C LYS A 697 29.69 0.42 -37.35
N THR A 698 29.99 -0.87 -37.45
CA THR A 698 29.99 -1.64 -38.71
C THR A 698 28.66 -2.34 -39.01
N TRP A 699 27.69 -2.27 -38.09
CA TRP A 699 26.40 -2.94 -38.25
C TRP A 699 25.55 -2.27 -39.35
N THR A 700 24.90 -3.08 -40.20
CA THR A 700 24.03 -2.58 -41.29
C THR A 700 22.65 -2.40 -40.68
N LYS A 701 22.03 -1.27 -40.99
CA LYS A 701 20.72 -0.85 -40.52
C LYS A 701 19.62 -1.57 -41.33
N TYR A 702 18.55 -2.00 -40.65
CA TYR A 702 17.39 -2.66 -41.28
C TYR A 702 16.09 -1.89 -41.06
N SER A 703 15.86 -1.43 -39.83
CA SER A 703 14.71 -0.63 -39.44
C SER A 703 15.08 0.35 -38.32
N ASP A 704 14.28 1.40 -38.14
CA ASP A 704 14.47 2.32 -37.01
C ASP A 704 14.21 1.64 -35.66
N ALA A 705 13.37 0.61 -35.60
CA ALA A 705 13.14 -0.18 -34.39
C ALA A 705 14.39 -0.98 -33.98
N ASP A 706 15.09 -1.58 -34.95
CA ASP A 706 16.36 -2.27 -34.69
C ASP A 706 17.47 -1.27 -34.31
N ASP A 707 17.52 -0.12 -34.97
CA ASP A 707 18.47 0.94 -34.64
C ASP A 707 18.20 1.54 -33.26
N LYS A 708 16.93 1.74 -32.85
CA LYS A 708 16.56 2.18 -31.50
C LYS A 708 17.15 1.23 -30.45
N ASN A 709 17.03 -0.07 -30.68
CA ASN A 709 17.57 -1.07 -29.76
C ASN A 709 19.10 -0.97 -29.62
N ILE A 710 19.83 -0.59 -30.67
CA ILE A 710 21.29 -0.41 -30.60
C ILE A 710 21.66 0.90 -29.90
N TYR A 711 20.99 2.00 -30.23
CA TYR A 711 21.45 3.34 -29.87
C TYR A 711 20.76 3.90 -28.63
N ALA A 712 19.52 3.53 -28.34
CA ALA A 712 18.66 4.27 -27.43
C ALA A 712 17.62 3.40 -26.72
N SER A 713 18.04 2.25 -26.20
CA SER A 713 17.17 1.44 -25.34
C SER A 713 17.52 1.59 -23.87
N TRP A 714 16.57 2.11 -23.11
CA TRP A 714 16.70 2.39 -21.70
C TRP A 714 15.33 2.24 -21.05
N GLY A 715 15.20 1.32 -20.09
CA GLY A 715 13.97 1.17 -19.32
C GLY A 715 14.28 1.04 -17.83
N SER A 716 13.22 1.12 -17.02
CA SER A 716 13.31 1.13 -15.56
C SER A 716 13.95 -0.14 -14.97
N SER A 717 13.74 -1.29 -15.61
CA SER A 717 14.44 -2.52 -15.24
C SER A 717 15.84 -2.52 -15.85
N GLU A 718 16.84 -3.02 -15.11
CA GLU A 718 18.17 -3.28 -15.68
C GLU A 718 18.06 -4.15 -16.94
N THR A 719 17.04 -5.01 -16.93
CA THR A 719 16.72 -5.91 -18.01
C THR A 719 16.33 -5.24 -19.34
N SER A 720 15.96 -3.98 -19.30
CA SER A 720 15.57 -3.15 -20.44
C SER A 720 16.64 -2.13 -20.88
N LYS A 721 17.84 -2.12 -20.29
CA LYS A 721 18.91 -1.17 -20.63
C LYS A 721 19.97 -1.80 -21.52
N TYR A 722 20.16 -1.32 -22.75
CA TYR A 722 21.11 -1.95 -23.66
C TYR A 722 21.70 -1.07 -24.76
N GLY A 723 22.60 -1.67 -25.56
CA GLY A 723 23.30 -0.99 -26.62
C GLY A 723 24.22 0.11 -26.09
N TYR A 724 24.17 1.27 -26.73
CA TYR A 724 25.06 2.39 -26.44
C TYR A 724 24.85 2.96 -25.02
N LEU A 725 23.62 3.01 -24.55
CA LEU A 725 23.30 3.57 -23.23
C LEU A 725 23.80 2.66 -22.10
N SER A 726 23.68 1.33 -22.25
CA SER A 726 24.27 0.37 -21.28
C SER A 726 25.79 0.38 -21.30
N MET A 727 26.42 0.47 -22.48
CA MET A 727 27.87 0.68 -22.56
C MET A 727 28.29 2.00 -21.88
N ALA A 728 27.49 3.05 -21.99
CA ALA A 728 27.75 4.33 -21.31
C ALA A 728 27.66 4.18 -19.78
N GLN A 729 26.70 3.42 -19.27
CA GLN A 729 26.62 3.05 -17.85
C GLN A 729 27.87 2.31 -17.38
N MET A 730 28.32 1.27 -18.10
CA MET A 730 29.54 0.55 -17.75
C MET A 730 30.78 1.44 -17.77
N TYR A 731 30.91 2.34 -18.75
CA TYR A 731 31.98 3.33 -18.74
C TYR A 731 31.92 4.27 -17.54
N LYS A 732 30.71 4.68 -17.10
CA LYS A 732 30.54 5.49 -15.88
C LYS A 732 31.01 4.71 -14.65
N GLU A 733 30.61 3.45 -14.52
CA GLU A 733 31.02 2.56 -13.41
C GLU A 733 32.55 2.37 -13.35
N LEU A 734 33.22 2.36 -14.51
CA LEU A 734 34.69 2.35 -14.63
C LEU A 734 35.37 3.72 -14.39
N GLY A 735 34.61 4.78 -14.09
CA GLY A 735 35.14 6.14 -13.96
C GLY A 735 35.61 6.76 -15.29
N LYS A 736 35.06 6.34 -16.42
CA LYS A 736 35.39 6.78 -17.79
C LYS A 736 34.31 7.71 -18.37
N ASP A 737 33.94 8.76 -17.62
CA ASP A 737 32.83 9.67 -17.96
C ASP A 737 32.90 10.24 -19.39
N THR A 738 34.09 10.57 -19.89
CA THR A 738 34.28 11.08 -21.25
C THR A 738 33.77 10.11 -22.32
N LYS A 739 34.04 8.81 -22.15
CA LYS A 739 33.59 7.77 -23.10
C LYS A 739 32.09 7.54 -22.98
N ALA A 740 31.55 7.53 -21.75
CA ALA A 740 30.13 7.44 -21.51
C ALA A 740 29.36 8.58 -22.20
N LYS A 741 29.81 9.83 -22.02
CA LYS A 741 29.21 11.02 -22.65
C LYS A 741 29.35 11.01 -24.17
N GLN A 742 30.46 10.50 -24.70
CA GLN A 742 30.63 10.32 -26.14
C GLN A 742 29.58 9.36 -26.71
N LEU A 743 29.34 8.23 -26.06
CA LEU A 743 28.32 7.27 -26.51
C LEU A 743 26.92 7.87 -26.52
N ILE A 744 26.53 8.57 -25.46
CA ILE A 744 25.23 9.26 -25.39
C ILE A 744 25.12 10.30 -26.53
N THR A 745 26.19 11.04 -26.81
CA THR A 745 26.23 11.99 -27.93
C THR A 745 26.02 11.30 -29.27
N GLU A 746 26.72 10.17 -29.50
CA GLU A 746 26.54 9.36 -30.70
C GLU A 746 25.10 8.83 -30.80
N SER A 747 24.50 8.39 -29.69
CA SER A 747 23.11 7.95 -29.62
C SER A 747 22.13 9.05 -30.03
N ILE A 748 22.25 10.26 -29.47
CA ILE A 748 21.43 11.42 -29.83
C ILE A 748 21.50 11.68 -31.34
N GLN A 749 22.72 11.71 -31.89
CA GLN A 749 22.93 11.96 -33.32
C GLN A 749 22.30 10.87 -34.20
N LYS A 750 22.31 9.61 -33.76
CA LYS A 750 21.73 8.49 -34.51
C LYS A 750 20.21 8.50 -34.46
N VAL A 751 19.61 8.68 -33.28
CA VAL A 751 18.15 8.70 -33.12
C VAL A 751 17.52 9.88 -33.86
N LYS A 752 18.18 11.05 -33.91
CA LYS A 752 17.71 12.20 -34.69
C LYS A 752 17.56 11.91 -36.20
N LEU A 753 18.20 10.86 -36.71
CA LEU A 753 18.14 10.46 -38.12
C LEU A 753 17.06 9.40 -38.39
N PHE A 754 16.33 8.94 -37.37
CA PHE A 754 15.24 7.98 -37.57
C PHE A 754 14.12 8.62 -38.40
N THR A 755 13.52 7.81 -39.26
CA THR A 755 12.41 8.19 -40.15
C THR A 755 11.05 7.82 -39.58
N ASP A 756 11.00 6.82 -38.72
CA ASP A 756 9.84 6.41 -37.95
C ASP A 756 9.69 7.29 -36.70
N SER A 757 8.61 8.08 -36.65
CA SER A 757 8.35 9.03 -35.58
C SER A 757 8.18 8.35 -34.22
N GLU A 758 7.56 7.16 -34.17
CA GLU A 758 7.36 6.39 -32.94
C GLU A 758 8.71 6.03 -32.31
N GLN A 759 9.59 5.42 -33.12
CA GLN A 759 10.91 4.97 -32.66
C GLN A 759 11.82 6.15 -32.33
N LYS A 760 11.67 7.27 -33.04
CA LYS A 760 12.42 8.50 -32.78
C LYS A 760 12.01 9.14 -31.44
N ILE A 761 10.71 9.30 -31.18
CA ILE A 761 10.21 9.84 -29.91
C ILE A 761 10.66 8.96 -28.75
N GLU A 762 10.42 7.64 -28.84
CA GLU A 762 10.81 6.70 -27.79
C GLU A 762 12.32 6.69 -27.54
N GLY A 763 13.14 6.68 -28.61
CA GLY A 763 14.59 6.73 -28.48
C GLY A 763 15.09 8.00 -27.79
N LEU A 764 14.52 9.17 -28.11
CA LEU A 764 14.90 10.43 -27.47
C LEU A 764 14.48 10.46 -25.99
N ILE A 765 13.31 9.92 -25.66
CA ILE A 765 12.84 9.75 -24.27
C ILE A 765 13.80 8.84 -23.48
N ASN A 766 14.15 7.69 -24.03
CA ASN A 766 15.09 6.75 -23.40
C ASN A 766 16.47 7.38 -23.17
N ILE A 767 16.92 8.25 -24.07
CA ILE A 767 18.17 9.00 -23.90
C ILE A 767 18.06 10.00 -22.74
N ILE A 768 16.95 10.75 -22.62
CA ILE A 768 16.74 11.68 -21.48
C ILE A 768 16.79 10.90 -20.16
N ASN A 769 16.07 9.77 -20.08
CA ASN A 769 16.06 8.93 -18.89
C ASN A 769 17.47 8.43 -18.55
N ALA A 770 18.25 7.98 -19.54
CA ALA A 770 19.63 7.57 -19.33
C ALA A 770 20.53 8.72 -18.87
N ILE A 771 20.34 9.95 -19.38
CA ILE A 771 21.10 11.11 -18.94
C ILE A 771 20.81 11.41 -17.46
N LYS A 772 19.55 11.34 -17.04
CA LYS A 772 19.13 11.54 -15.64
C LYS A 772 19.70 10.44 -14.72
N ASP A 773 19.47 9.18 -15.06
CA ASP A 773 19.96 8.03 -14.26
C ASP A 773 21.49 8.02 -14.14
N LEU A 774 22.19 8.50 -15.18
CA LEU A 774 23.64 8.62 -15.20
C LEU A 774 24.17 9.95 -14.65
N GLY A 775 23.32 10.87 -14.16
CA GLY A 775 23.76 12.12 -13.54
C GLY A 775 24.56 13.01 -14.49
N TYR A 776 24.14 13.11 -15.75
CA TYR A 776 24.82 13.87 -16.81
C TYR A 776 24.01 15.06 -17.33
N GLU A 777 22.99 15.52 -16.61
CA GLU A 777 22.10 16.61 -16.98
C GLU A 777 22.87 17.88 -17.36
N ASP A 778 23.91 18.23 -16.60
CA ASP A 778 24.78 19.39 -16.87
C ASP A 778 25.64 19.27 -18.14
N SER A 779 25.76 18.07 -18.70
CA SER A 779 26.63 17.78 -19.85
C SER A 779 25.89 17.80 -21.18
N PHE A 780 24.55 17.83 -21.17
CA PHE A 780 23.72 17.75 -22.36
C PHE A 780 22.66 18.85 -22.40
N SER A 781 22.37 19.36 -23.59
CA SER A 781 21.25 20.30 -23.79
C SER A 781 19.93 19.52 -23.83
N ILE A 782 19.36 19.24 -22.65
CA ILE A 782 18.06 18.55 -22.54
C ILE A 782 16.98 19.30 -23.32
N ASN A 783 16.99 20.63 -23.31
CA ASN A 783 16.07 21.47 -24.08
C ASN A 783 16.12 21.23 -25.60
N ASP A 784 17.29 20.93 -26.17
CA ASP A 784 17.40 20.61 -27.60
C ASP A 784 16.79 19.25 -27.95
N ILE A 785 16.84 18.29 -27.00
CA ILE A 785 16.22 16.98 -27.15
C ILE A 785 14.69 17.11 -26.99
N LEU A 786 14.24 17.86 -25.98
CA LEU A 786 12.83 18.17 -25.75
C LEU A 786 12.17 18.88 -26.94
N THR A 787 12.88 19.84 -27.55
CA THR A 787 12.40 20.54 -28.75
C THR A 787 12.23 19.56 -29.92
N GLU A 788 13.17 18.63 -30.11
CA GLU A 788 13.06 17.60 -31.15
C GLU A 788 11.88 16.65 -30.89
N ILE A 789 11.71 16.20 -29.65
CA ILE A 789 10.56 15.38 -29.22
C ILE A 789 9.25 16.10 -29.53
N SER A 790 9.13 17.38 -29.15
CA SER A 790 7.93 18.17 -29.39
C SER A 790 7.63 18.32 -30.88
N ASN A 791 8.64 18.59 -31.70
CA ASN A 791 8.45 18.76 -33.14
C ASN A 791 8.01 17.46 -33.82
N GLU A 792 8.62 16.33 -33.44
CA GLU A 792 8.27 15.02 -33.97
C GLU A 792 6.86 14.60 -33.54
N ALA A 793 6.53 14.74 -32.25
CA ALA A 793 5.22 14.37 -31.70
C ALA A 793 4.06 15.19 -32.29
N LEU A 794 4.29 16.43 -32.71
CA LEU A 794 3.26 17.25 -33.36
C LEU A 794 2.86 16.74 -34.75
N VAL A 795 3.76 16.06 -35.46
CA VAL A 795 3.52 15.51 -36.80
C VAL A 795 3.15 14.02 -36.79
N SER A 796 3.24 13.36 -35.63
CA SER A 796 2.86 11.96 -35.42
C SER A 796 1.38 11.65 -35.66
N SER A 797 1.10 10.36 -35.82
CA SER A 797 -0.20 9.80 -36.18
C SER A 797 -0.99 9.32 -34.95
N PHE A 798 -2.19 8.75 -35.18
CA PHE A 798 -3.00 8.15 -34.12
C PHE A 798 -2.31 6.95 -33.45
N GLU A 799 -1.57 6.15 -34.21
CA GLU A 799 -0.89 4.95 -33.70
C GLU A 799 0.16 5.31 -32.61
N ASP A 800 0.59 6.57 -32.59
CA ASP A 800 1.62 7.10 -31.70
C ASP A 800 1.06 7.77 -30.43
N ILE A 801 -0.25 7.74 -30.18
CA ILE A 801 -0.88 8.59 -29.15
C ILE A 801 -0.26 8.44 -27.75
N SER A 802 0.05 7.22 -27.32
CA SER A 802 0.69 6.96 -26.03
C SER A 802 2.09 7.58 -25.95
N LYS A 803 2.82 7.63 -27.07
CA LYS A 803 4.13 8.27 -27.19
C LYS A 803 4.01 9.80 -27.18
N ILE A 804 2.98 10.35 -27.84
CA ILE A 804 2.68 11.79 -27.80
C ILE A 804 2.37 12.23 -26.36
N ILE A 805 1.57 11.45 -25.63
CA ILE A 805 1.24 11.75 -24.23
C ILE A 805 2.48 11.61 -23.33
N ASN A 806 3.27 10.55 -23.51
CA ASN A 806 4.54 10.41 -22.77
C ASN A 806 5.53 11.55 -23.07
N ALA A 807 5.59 12.01 -24.32
CA ALA A 807 6.36 13.19 -24.70
C ALA A 807 5.84 14.47 -24.02
N ALA A 808 4.52 14.66 -23.94
CA ALA A 808 3.90 15.79 -23.26
C ALA A 808 4.20 15.80 -21.76
N ASN A 809 4.14 14.63 -21.13
CA ASN A 809 4.50 14.39 -19.75
C ASN A 809 5.96 14.79 -19.44
N ILE A 810 6.89 14.32 -20.27
CA ILE A 810 8.32 14.66 -20.16
C ILE A 810 8.57 16.15 -20.44
N LEU A 811 7.79 16.77 -21.33
CA LEU A 811 7.87 18.22 -21.53
C LEU A 811 7.36 18.97 -20.29
N SER A 812 6.25 18.54 -19.68
CA SER A 812 5.69 19.17 -18.48
C SER A 812 6.69 19.10 -17.32
N SER A 813 7.32 17.94 -17.14
CA SER A 813 8.33 17.70 -16.09
C SER A 813 9.58 18.56 -16.21
N ASN A 814 9.89 19.02 -17.41
CA ASN A 814 11.02 19.90 -17.71
C ASN A 814 10.56 21.35 -17.93
N GLU A 815 9.46 21.76 -17.28
CA GLU A 815 8.90 23.11 -17.31
C GLU A 815 8.47 23.63 -18.69
N GLN A 816 8.39 22.77 -19.71
CA GLN A 816 7.92 23.09 -21.07
C GLN A 816 6.39 23.02 -21.18
N LYS A 817 5.66 23.59 -20.21
CA LYS A 817 4.19 23.46 -20.06
C LYS A 817 3.41 23.85 -21.33
N GLU A 818 3.85 24.88 -22.05
CA GLU A 818 3.18 25.31 -23.30
C GLU A 818 3.27 24.25 -24.41
N ASN A 819 4.44 23.63 -24.58
CA ASN A 819 4.63 22.60 -25.61
C ASN A 819 3.92 21.30 -25.22
N ALA A 820 4.00 20.94 -23.93
CA ALA A 820 3.24 19.82 -23.38
C ALA A 820 1.72 19.99 -23.62
N LEU A 821 1.16 21.17 -23.34
CA LEU A 821 -0.25 21.46 -23.61
C LEU A 821 -0.62 21.27 -25.09
N LYS A 822 0.22 21.73 -26.03
CA LYS A 822 0.00 21.53 -27.48
C LYS A 822 -0.05 20.04 -27.84
N LEU A 823 0.83 19.23 -27.25
CA LEU A 823 0.83 17.77 -27.48
C LEU A 823 -0.39 17.08 -26.89
N ILE A 824 -0.84 17.46 -25.68
CA ILE A 824 -2.07 16.91 -25.10
C ILE A 824 -3.30 17.27 -25.94
N GLN A 825 -3.40 18.52 -26.41
CA GLN A 825 -4.46 18.94 -27.32
C GLN A 825 -4.42 18.17 -28.65
N LYS A 826 -3.22 17.90 -29.18
CA LYS A 826 -3.03 17.05 -30.36
C LYS A 826 -3.52 15.62 -30.11
N ALA A 827 -3.09 14.99 -29.00
CA ALA A 827 -3.55 13.66 -28.62
C ALA A 827 -5.07 13.59 -28.48
N HIS A 828 -5.69 14.59 -27.83
CA HIS A 828 -7.15 14.69 -27.72
C HIS A 828 -7.84 14.79 -29.09
N SER A 829 -7.33 15.61 -30.00
CA SER A 829 -7.87 15.73 -31.37
C SER A 829 -7.78 14.42 -32.17
N LEU A 830 -6.80 13.56 -31.87
CA LEU A 830 -6.61 12.28 -32.56
C LEU A 830 -7.64 11.23 -32.12
N VAL A 831 -8.18 11.31 -30.89
CA VAL A 831 -9.20 10.36 -30.40
C VAL A 831 -10.62 10.80 -30.73
N GLU A 832 -10.85 12.08 -31.06
CA GLU A 832 -12.17 12.63 -31.41
C GLU A 832 -12.96 11.78 -32.43
N PRO A 833 -12.35 11.26 -33.52
CA PRO A 833 -13.05 10.44 -34.50
C PRO A 833 -13.55 9.08 -33.97
N LEU A 834 -13.00 8.56 -32.86
CA LEU A 834 -13.35 7.26 -32.27
C LEU A 834 -14.66 7.26 -31.47
N ASN A 835 -15.52 8.27 -31.64
CA ASN A 835 -16.82 8.32 -30.96
C ASN A 835 -17.91 7.49 -31.68
N SER A 836 -17.49 6.49 -32.45
CA SER A 836 -18.40 5.58 -33.15
C SER A 836 -19.02 4.64 -32.12
N GLY A 837 -20.31 4.31 -32.24
CA GLY A 837 -21.03 3.48 -31.27
C GLY A 837 -20.59 2.01 -31.20
N ASN A 838 -19.45 1.63 -31.81
CA ASN A 838 -18.90 0.28 -31.70
C ASN A 838 -17.95 0.17 -30.48
N LEU A 839 -17.96 -1.00 -29.84
CA LEU A 839 -17.20 -1.33 -28.65
C LEU A 839 -15.68 -1.11 -28.83
N ASP A 840 -15.09 -1.48 -29.97
CA ASP A 840 -13.64 -1.38 -30.19
C ASP A 840 -13.17 0.09 -30.23
N ASP A 841 -13.92 0.97 -30.91
CA ASP A 841 -13.62 2.39 -31.02
C ASP A 841 -13.80 3.08 -29.65
N ILE A 842 -14.90 2.79 -28.96
CA ILE A 842 -15.16 3.33 -27.61
C ILE A 842 -14.11 2.83 -26.62
N THR A 843 -13.72 1.55 -26.68
CA THR A 843 -12.66 0.99 -25.86
C THR A 843 -11.36 1.76 -26.08
N THR A 844 -10.93 1.89 -27.34
CA THR A 844 -9.69 2.60 -27.70
C THR A 844 -9.74 4.07 -27.27
N ARG A 845 -10.88 4.73 -27.46
CA ARG A 845 -11.09 6.11 -27.04
C ARG A 845 -10.96 6.26 -25.53
N VAL A 846 -11.68 5.44 -24.75
CA VAL A 846 -11.68 5.50 -23.28
C VAL A 846 -10.29 5.17 -22.74
N GLU A 847 -9.64 4.14 -23.28
CA GLU A 847 -8.28 3.77 -22.90
C GLU A 847 -7.27 4.90 -23.19
N SER A 848 -7.48 5.70 -24.23
CA SER A 848 -6.63 6.88 -24.53
C SER A 848 -6.96 8.07 -23.64
N LEU A 849 -8.24 8.29 -23.32
CA LEU A 849 -8.69 9.41 -22.49
C LEU A 849 -8.29 9.23 -21.02
N VAL A 850 -8.46 8.02 -20.46
CA VAL A 850 -8.30 7.76 -19.02
C VAL A 850 -7.37 6.59 -18.67
N GLY A 851 -6.70 5.99 -19.66
CA GLY A 851 -5.80 4.86 -19.45
C GLY A 851 -6.51 3.50 -19.55
N ASN A 852 -5.71 2.44 -19.71
CA ASN A 852 -6.15 1.05 -19.74
C ASN A 852 -5.62 0.30 -18.52
N TYR A 853 -6.49 -0.46 -17.86
CA TYR A 853 -6.14 -1.32 -16.73
C TYR A 853 -6.07 -2.83 -17.07
N LYS A 854 -6.04 -3.25 -18.34
CA LYS A 854 -6.11 -4.68 -18.72
C LYS A 854 -4.80 -5.49 -18.52
N SER A 855 -3.74 -4.92 -17.96
CA SER A 855 -2.46 -5.61 -17.70
C SER A 855 -1.75 -4.97 -16.52
N ASN A 856 -0.69 -5.60 -15.99
CA ASN A 856 0.18 -5.10 -14.91
C ASN A 856 0.89 -3.75 -15.19
N SER A 857 0.36 -2.95 -16.12
CA SER A 857 0.83 -1.64 -16.56
C SER A 857 -0.32 -0.66 -16.35
N ASN A 858 -0.27 0.09 -15.25
CA ASN A 858 -1.18 1.21 -15.03
C ASN A 858 -0.91 2.28 -16.10
N ASN A 859 -1.73 2.31 -17.16
CA ASN A 859 -1.54 3.23 -18.28
C ASN A 859 -2.17 4.60 -18.04
N PHE A 860 -2.64 4.92 -16.83
CA PHE A 860 -3.14 6.26 -16.53
C PHE A 860 -2.07 7.32 -16.80
N GLU A 861 -0.81 7.02 -16.48
CA GLU A 861 0.34 7.89 -16.74
C GLU A 861 0.38 8.37 -18.20
N VAL A 862 0.01 7.52 -19.15
CA VAL A 862 0.00 7.83 -20.60
C VAL A 862 -1.39 8.19 -21.14
N SER A 863 -2.30 8.68 -20.30
CA SER A 863 -3.65 9.12 -20.68
C SER A 863 -3.76 10.63 -20.86
N ILE A 864 -4.76 11.08 -21.65
CA ILE A 864 -5.04 12.51 -21.87
C ILE A 864 -5.45 13.20 -20.55
N ALA A 865 -6.25 12.52 -19.71
CA ALA A 865 -6.64 13.03 -18.40
C ALA A 865 -5.42 13.30 -17.52
N ASN A 866 -4.47 12.35 -17.44
CA ASN A 866 -3.21 12.57 -16.73
C ASN A 866 -2.42 13.73 -17.33
N GLY A 867 -2.32 13.81 -18.66
CA GLY A 867 -1.63 14.92 -19.32
C GLY A 867 -2.14 16.31 -18.91
N TYR A 868 -3.46 16.50 -18.80
CA TYR A 868 -4.03 17.74 -18.26
C TYR A 868 -3.78 17.90 -16.76
N PHE A 869 -3.92 16.83 -15.98
CA PHE A 869 -3.66 16.86 -14.55
C PHE A 869 -2.21 17.30 -14.25
N GLN A 870 -1.23 16.77 -15.00
CA GLN A 870 0.19 17.13 -14.93
C GLN A 870 0.53 18.56 -15.35
N LEU A 871 -0.40 19.25 -16.01
CA LEU A 871 -0.26 20.66 -16.36
C LEU A 871 -0.85 21.59 -15.28
N GLY A 872 -1.36 21.03 -14.17
CA GLY A 872 -2.13 21.77 -13.15
C GLY A 872 -3.57 22.05 -13.57
N GLU A 873 -4.07 21.38 -14.63
CA GLU A 873 -5.39 21.62 -15.21
C GLU A 873 -6.41 20.57 -14.73
N LYS A 874 -6.52 20.40 -13.40
CA LYS A 874 -7.37 19.38 -12.75
C LYS A 874 -8.81 19.37 -13.27
N ASN A 875 -9.43 20.55 -13.44
CA ASN A 875 -10.78 20.67 -13.96
C ASN A 875 -10.91 20.14 -15.40
N LYS A 876 -9.90 20.37 -16.25
CA LYS A 876 -9.88 19.80 -17.61
C LYS A 876 -9.69 18.30 -17.59
N ALA A 877 -8.85 17.77 -16.69
CA ALA A 877 -8.70 16.33 -16.50
C ALA A 877 -10.05 15.69 -16.11
N GLU A 878 -10.80 16.31 -15.19
CA GLU A 878 -12.15 15.88 -14.82
C GLU A 878 -13.12 15.91 -16.01
N ASP A 879 -13.07 16.97 -16.84
CA ASP A 879 -13.88 17.08 -18.05
C ASP A 879 -13.56 15.96 -19.06
N ILE A 880 -12.29 15.58 -19.22
CA ILE A 880 -11.87 14.44 -20.05
C ILE A 880 -12.41 13.11 -19.51
N ILE A 881 -12.40 12.90 -18.19
CA ILE A 881 -12.99 11.70 -17.58
C ILE A 881 -14.52 11.67 -17.80
N LYS A 882 -15.20 12.81 -17.68
CA LYS A 882 -16.64 12.94 -18.00
C LYS A 882 -16.93 12.66 -19.47
N GLU A 883 -16.05 13.09 -20.38
CA GLU A 883 -16.15 12.79 -21.80
C GLU A 883 -16.03 11.28 -22.06
N ALA A 884 -15.04 10.62 -21.45
CA ALA A 884 -14.88 9.17 -21.55
C ALA A 884 -16.12 8.42 -21.04
N LEU A 885 -16.69 8.87 -19.92
CA LEU A 885 -17.96 8.34 -19.41
C LEU A 885 -19.13 8.55 -20.38
N ALA A 886 -19.20 9.71 -21.04
CA ALA A 886 -20.23 9.99 -22.03
C ALA A 886 -20.15 9.00 -23.20
N SER A 887 -18.94 8.68 -23.67
CA SER A 887 -18.72 7.62 -24.67
C SER A 887 -19.13 6.24 -24.15
N LEU A 888 -18.78 5.88 -22.91
CA LEU A 888 -19.19 4.59 -22.33
C LEU A 888 -20.70 4.41 -22.23
N ASN A 889 -21.44 5.46 -21.87
CA ASN A 889 -22.90 5.40 -21.74
C ASN A 889 -23.64 5.14 -23.07
N THR A 890 -22.92 5.08 -24.19
CA THR A 890 -23.48 4.65 -25.49
C THR A 890 -23.45 3.13 -25.67
N LEU A 891 -22.73 2.40 -24.82
CA LEU A 891 -22.65 0.94 -24.82
C LEU A 891 -23.77 0.30 -23.99
N GLU A 892 -24.06 -0.97 -24.26
CA GLU A 892 -24.86 -1.82 -23.38
C GLU A 892 -24.06 -2.18 -22.11
N GLU A 893 -24.75 -2.22 -20.96
CA GLU A 893 -24.17 -2.61 -19.66
C GLU A 893 -23.79 -4.10 -19.63
N THR A 894 -22.63 -4.39 -20.21
CA THR A 894 -21.99 -5.71 -20.24
C THR A 894 -20.79 -5.76 -19.30
N VAL A 895 -20.18 -6.94 -19.14
CA VAL A 895 -18.92 -7.07 -18.39
C VAL A 895 -17.82 -6.17 -18.97
N ASP A 896 -17.77 -5.99 -20.29
CA ASP A 896 -16.77 -5.12 -20.92
C ASP A 896 -17.04 -3.63 -20.66
N TYR A 897 -18.32 -3.23 -20.54
CA TYR A 897 -18.67 -1.90 -20.03
C TYR A 897 -18.11 -1.70 -18.61
N TYR A 898 -18.34 -2.63 -17.68
CA TYR A 898 -17.82 -2.49 -16.30
C TYR A 898 -16.30 -2.47 -16.23
N LYS A 899 -15.59 -3.24 -17.07
CA LYS A 899 -14.12 -3.14 -17.17
C LYS A 899 -13.65 -1.74 -17.55
N LEU A 900 -14.39 -1.05 -18.42
CA LEU A 900 -14.06 0.34 -18.79
C LEU A 900 -14.47 1.34 -17.69
N VAL A 901 -15.53 1.05 -16.92
CA VAL A 901 -15.85 1.84 -15.72
C VAL A 901 -14.75 1.75 -14.66
N ILE A 902 -14.07 0.60 -14.52
CA ILE A 902 -12.87 0.49 -13.65
C ILE A 902 -11.81 1.51 -14.05
N ASN A 903 -11.52 1.67 -15.35
CA ASN A 903 -10.55 2.67 -15.83
C ASN A 903 -10.96 4.10 -15.43
N LEU A 904 -12.25 4.44 -15.53
CA LEU A 904 -12.75 5.75 -15.09
C LEU A 904 -12.60 5.96 -13.58
N VAL A 905 -12.94 4.93 -12.80
CA VAL A 905 -12.86 4.95 -11.34
C VAL A 905 -11.40 5.11 -10.88
N SER A 906 -10.47 4.40 -11.51
CA SER A 906 -9.02 4.57 -11.28
C SER A 906 -8.57 5.99 -11.64
N ALA A 907 -9.00 6.53 -12.78
CA ALA A 907 -8.68 7.90 -13.19
C ALA A 907 -9.20 8.96 -12.20
N TYR A 908 -10.40 8.79 -11.64
CA TYR A 908 -10.90 9.64 -10.56
C TYR A 908 -10.02 9.53 -9.30
N GLY A 909 -9.53 8.33 -8.97
CA GLY A 909 -8.57 8.13 -7.88
C GLY A 909 -7.27 8.91 -8.10
N HIS A 910 -6.71 8.85 -9.31
CA HIS A 910 -5.47 9.56 -9.66
C HIS A 910 -5.58 11.09 -9.63
N ILE A 911 -6.79 11.64 -9.80
CA ILE A 911 -7.04 13.08 -9.61
C ILE A 911 -7.60 13.42 -8.23
N ASN A 912 -7.54 12.47 -7.28
CA ASN A 912 -7.97 12.61 -5.90
C ASN A 912 -9.47 12.92 -5.70
N ASP A 913 -10.34 12.45 -6.61
CA ASP A 913 -11.79 12.60 -6.55
C ASP A 913 -12.48 11.31 -6.07
N VAL A 914 -12.41 11.08 -4.76
CA VAL A 914 -13.03 9.93 -4.09
C VAL A 914 -14.56 9.91 -4.22
N VAL A 915 -15.21 11.08 -4.31
CA VAL A 915 -16.67 11.20 -4.37
C VAL A 915 -17.17 10.66 -5.71
N SER A 916 -16.55 11.07 -6.81
CA SER A 916 -16.87 10.52 -8.13
C SER A 916 -16.50 9.05 -8.21
N ALA A 917 -15.34 8.62 -7.71
CA ALA A 917 -14.96 7.21 -7.66
C ALA A 917 -16.06 6.35 -6.99
N LYS A 918 -16.49 6.70 -5.76
CA LYS A 918 -17.59 5.99 -5.05
C LYS A 918 -18.88 5.93 -5.86
N LYS A 919 -19.28 7.06 -6.46
CA LYS A 919 -20.50 7.17 -7.26
C LYS A 919 -20.50 6.23 -8.47
N TYR A 920 -19.35 5.98 -9.09
CA TYR A 920 -19.27 5.09 -10.26
C TYR A 920 -19.02 3.64 -9.87
N ILE A 921 -18.30 3.36 -8.78
CA ILE A 921 -18.19 2.01 -8.21
C ILE A 921 -19.58 1.46 -7.85
N SER A 922 -20.48 2.28 -7.29
CA SER A 922 -21.83 1.84 -6.93
C SER A 922 -22.70 1.46 -8.13
N LYS A 923 -22.29 1.80 -9.37
CA LYS A 923 -23.00 1.42 -10.60
C LYS A 923 -22.53 0.07 -11.17
N ILE A 924 -21.42 -0.47 -10.69
CA ILE A 924 -20.93 -1.78 -11.14
C ILE A 924 -21.75 -2.87 -10.47
N LEU A 925 -22.43 -3.69 -11.29
CA LEU A 925 -23.38 -4.69 -10.81
C LEU A 925 -22.73 -6.04 -10.48
N THR A 926 -21.55 -6.33 -11.02
CA THR A 926 -20.83 -7.59 -10.78
C THR A 926 -19.83 -7.43 -9.62
N THR A 927 -19.87 -8.34 -8.65
CA THR A 927 -18.98 -8.34 -7.48
C THR A 927 -17.52 -8.30 -7.89
N LYS A 928 -17.12 -9.10 -8.88
CA LYS A 928 -15.72 -9.17 -9.35
C LYS A 928 -15.21 -7.82 -9.85
N GLU A 929 -15.88 -7.21 -10.82
CA GLU A 929 -15.47 -5.91 -11.36
C GLU A 929 -15.61 -4.79 -10.31
N LYS A 930 -16.58 -4.87 -9.41
CA LYS A 930 -16.73 -3.90 -8.30
C LYS A 930 -15.57 -3.98 -7.32
N VAL A 931 -15.12 -5.19 -6.98
CA VAL A 931 -13.92 -5.43 -6.17
C VAL A 931 -12.70 -4.82 -6.86
N SER A 932 -12.48 -5.11 -8.15
CA SER A 932 -11.40 -4.51 -8.91
C SER A 932 -11.47 -2.99 -8.89
N ALA A 933 -12.66 -2.39 -9.11
CA ALA A 933 -12.82 -0.94 -9.08
C ALA A 933 -12.44 -0.30 -7.73
N TYR A 934 -12.79 -0.96 -6.61
CA TYR A 934 -12.34 -0.50 -5.29
C TYR A 934 -10.83 -0.54 -5.14
N VAL A 935 -10.20 -1.65 -5.56
CA VAL A 935 -8.75 -1.81 -5.48
C VAL A 935 -8.05 -0.76 -6.33
N GLU A 936 -8.49 -0.58 -7.58
CA GLU A 936 -7.85 0.37 -8.50
C GLU A 936 -8.02 1.83 -8.10
N ALA A 937 -9.19 2.24 -7.63
CA ALA A 937 -9.34 3.59 -7.11
C ALA A 937 -8.52 3.81 -5.85
N SER A 938 -8.43 2.80 -4.97
CA SER A 938 -7.65 2.92 -3.73
C SER A 938 -6.16 3.02 -4.03
N GLU A 939 -5.64 2.17 -4.92
CA GLU A 939 -4.25 2.22 -5.36
C GLU A 939 -3.94 3.55 -6.04
N ALA A 940 -4.82 4.04 -6.92
CA ALA A 940 -4.68 5.33 -7.57
C ALA A 940 -4.70 6.51 -6.57
N LEU A 941 -5.58 6.48 -5.56
CA LEU A 941 -5.59 7.47 -4.48
C LEU A 941 -4.29 7.41 -3.69
N ILE A 942 -3.87 6.23 -3.25
CA ILE A 942 -2.68 6.07 -2.40
C ILE A 942 -1.40 6.50 -3.13
N ASN A 943 -1.36 6.29 -4.45
CA ASN A 943 -0.27 6.72 -5.33
C ASN A 943 -0.50 8.11 -5.94
N TYR A 944 -1.50 8.85 -5.46
CA TYR A 944 -1.68 10.25 -5.86
C TYR A 944 -0.42 11.04 -5.57
N ASP A 945 -0.01 11.81 -6.56
CA ASP A 945 1.17 12.64 -6.52
C ASP A 945 0.88 13.93 -7.29
N ALA A 946 0.80 15.03 -6.54
CA ALA A 946 0.63 16.37 -7.10
C ALA A 946 1.86 16.84 -7.88
N PHE A 947 3.00 16.17 -7.73
CA PHE A 947 4.29 16.51 -8.31
C PHE A 947 4.98 15.29 -8.99
N LEU A 948 4.30 14.56 -9.89
CA LEU A 948 4.78 13.28 -10.49
C LEU A 948 6.24 13.20 -10.99
N TYR A 949 6.90 14.32 -11.24
CA TYR A 949 8.27 14.35 -11.75
C TYR A 949 9.29 14.89 -10.77
N ASN A 950 8.85 15.15 -9.54
CA ASN A 950 9.67 15.64 -8.48
C ASN A 950 9.53 14.73 -7.26
N ASP A 951 10.51 13.86 -7.06
CA ASP A 951 10.53 12.90 -5.95
C ASP A 951 10.63 13.58 -4.55
N ILE A 952 10.68 14.92 -4.51
CA ILE A 952 10.89 15.75 -3.31
C ILE A 952 9.60 16.01 -2.53
N ALA A 953 8.44 16.02 -3.19
CA ALA A 953 7.14 16.20 -2.56
C ALA A 953 6.06 15.49 -3.38
N SER A 954 4.91 15.19 -2.79
CA SER A 954 3.79 14.55 -3.50
C SER A 954 2.40 15.08 -3.15
N VAL A 955 2.33 15.99 -2.18
CA VAL A 955 1.05 16.48 -1.64
C VAL A 955 1.01 18.00 -1.75
N ASP A 956 -0.05 18.48 -2.37
CA ASP A 956 -0.45 19.88 -2.55
C ASP A 956 -1.98 19.88 -2.38
N SER A 957 -2.43 20.24 -1.18
CA SER A 957 -3.83 20.06 -0.79
C SER A 957 -4.78 21.07 -1.44
N ASP A 958 -4.34 22.31 -1.64
CA ASP A 958 -5.13 23.39 -2.24
C ASP A 958 -4.89 23.57 -3.76
N GLY A 959 -3.81 22.98 -4.28
CA GLY A 959 -3.45 22.95 -5.70
C GLY A 959 -2.75 24.22 -6.17
N ASP A 960 -2.13 25.00 -5.28
CA ASP A 960 -1.43 26.24 -5.62
C ASP A 960 -0.03 26.01 -6.23
N GLY A 961 0.43 24.75 -6.24
CA GLY A 961 1.73 24.32 -6.75
C GLY A 961 2.84 24.33 -5.70
N ARG A 962 2.53 24.55 -4.42
CA ARG A 962 3.46 24.47 -3.30
C ARG A 962 3.21 23.20 -2.50
N PRO A 963 4.26 22.48 -2.09
CA PRO A 963 4.07 21.26 -1.32
C PRO A 963 3.64 21.54 0.13
N ASP A 964 2.67 20.77 0.61
CA ASP A 964 2.29 20.71 2.02
C ASP A 964 3.50 20.32 2.87
N PHE A 965 4.25 19.31 2.42
CA PHE A 965 5.45 18.78 3.04
C PHE A 965 6.36 18.10 2.00
N PHE A 966 7.65 18.02 2.31
CA PHE A 966 8.61 17.23 1.56
C PHE A 966 8.52 15.75 1.93
N ASN A 967 8.72 14.89 0.92
CA ASN A 967 8.74 13.43 1.02
C ASN A 967 9.79 12.95 2.04
N PHE A 968 9.56 11.75 2.57
CA PHE A 968 10.52 11.13 3.48
C PHE A 968 11.85 10.86 2.78
N GLY A 969 12.96 11.16 3.45
CA GLY A 969 14.31 10.93 2.92
C GLY A 969 14.84 12.05 2.00
N THR A 970 14.02 13.04 1.66
CA THR A 970 14.45 14.23 0.93
C THR A 970 15.51 15.00 1.71
N THR A 971 16.66 15.23 1.08
CA THR A 971 17.78 15.98 1.64
C THR A 971 17.62 17.49 1.43
N GLU A 972 18.29 18.29 2.28
CA GLU A 972 18.32 19.76 2.13
C GLU A 972 18.91 20.19 0.78
N GLU A 973 19.89 19.45 0.25
CA GLU A 973 20.45 19.70 -1.07
C GLU A 973 19.42 19.50 -2.18
N GLN A 974 18.64 18.41 -2.13
CA GLN A 974 17.55 18.18 -3.07
C GLN A 974 16.51 19.30 -3.01
N ILE A 975 16.09 19.70 -1.80
CA ILE A 975 15.13 20.80 -1.61
C ILE A 975 15.65 22.08 -2.27
N ASN A 976 16.88 22.48 -1.96
CA ASN A 976 17.52 23.68 -2.51
C ASN A 976 17.66 23.64 -4.04
N ASN A 977 17.87 22.46 -4.62
CA ASN A 977 17.97 22.28 -6.07
C ASN A 977 16.61 22.26 -6.78
N SER A 978 15.51 22.04 -6.06
CA SER A 978 14.19 21.85 -6.66
C SER A 978 13.36 23.10 -6.85
N THR A 979 13.78 24.22 -6.23
CA THR A 979 13.03 25.49 -6.15
C THR A 979 11.68 25.41 -5.44
N LEU A 980 11.28 24.24 -4.92
CA LEU A 980 10.06 24.09 -4.14
C LEU A 980 10.23 24.69 -2.74
N GLU A 981 9.21 25.41 -2.30
CA GLU A 981 9.09 25.96 -0.95
C GLU A 981 7.84 25.38 -0.29
N LEU A 982 7.92 25.06 1.01
CA LEU A 982 6.73 24.60 1.75
C LEU A 982 5.63 25.65 1.67
N ASP A 983 4.40 25.19 1.48
CA ASP A 983 3.24 26.03 1.58
C ASP A 983 3.09 26.60 3.01
N ASP A 984 2.71 27.86 3.14
CA ASP A 984 2.45 28.52 4.42
C ASP A 984 0.96 28.57 4.80
N ASP A 985 0.09 28.11 3.91
CA ASP A 985 -1.38 28.09 4.00
C ASP A 985 -1.97 26.82 3.35
N ILE A 986 -1.65 25.64 3.90
CA ILE A 986 -1.86 24.31 3.28
C ILE A 986 -3.27 24.07 2.70
N ASP A 987 -4.31 24.62 3.32
CA ASP A 987 -5.69 24.44 2.89
C ASP A 987 -6.31 25.66 2.19
N GLY A 988 -5.49 26.69 1.95
CA GLY A 988 -5.83 27.88 1.17
C GLY A 988 -6.92 28.76 1.79
N ASP A 989 -7.15 28.66 3.11
CA ASP A 989 -8.20 29.42 3.80
C ASP A 989 -7.79 30.87 4.15
N GLY A 990 -6.51 31.21 3.95
CA GLY A 990 -5.92 32.51 4.23
C GLY A 990 -5.36 32.65 5.64
N ILE A 991 -5.29 31.57 6.44
CA ILE A 991 -4.76 31.54 7.80
C ILE A 991 -3.45 30.74 7.84
N LEU A 992 -2.34 31.46 7.99
CA LEU A 992 -1.00 30.85 8.06
C LEU A 992 -0.90 29.69 9.08
N ASP A 993 -0.28 28.57 8.68
CA ASP A 993 -0.11 27.35 9.48
C ASP A 993 0.60 27.56 10.83
N THR A 994 1.37 28.63 10.94
CA THR A 994 2.07 29.00 12.19
C THR A 994 1.11 29.43 13.30
N VAL A 995 -0.07 29.90 12.93
CA VAL A 995 -1.13 30.33 13.86
C VAL A 995 -2.38 29.48 13.75
N ASP A 996 -2.61 28.86 12.60
CA ASP A 996 -3.75 28.01 12.37
C ASP A 996 -3.69 26.72 13.21
N THR A 997 -4.86 26.29 13.66
CA THR A 997 -5.04 25.09 14.47
C THR A 997 -5.74 23.97 13.71
N LEU A 998 -6.25 24.22 12.50
CA LEU A 998 -6.97 23.26 11.67
C LEU A 998 -6.42 23.28 10.22
N PRO A 999 -5.11 23.01 10.01
CA PRO A 999 -4.36 23.40 8.79
C PRO A 999 -4.66 22.55 7.56
N TYR A 1000 -5.82 21.90 7.55
CA TYR A 1000 -6.26 20.88 6.60
C TYR A 1000 -7.80 20.81 6.57
N ASP A 1001 -8.51 21.78 7.14
CA ASP A 1001 -9.98 21.74 7.19
C ASP A 1001 -10.62 22.29 5.92
N GLY A 1002 -9.90 23.14 5.17
CA GLY A 1002 -10.28 23.71 3.89
C GLY A 1002 -11.58 24.54 3.91
N VAL A 1003 -12.06 24.88 5.12
CA VAL A 1003 -13.35 25.50 5.49
C VAL A 1003 -14.60 24.80 4.95
#